data_AF-A0A1K1RLK9-F1
#
_entry.id   AF-A0A1K1RLK9-F1
#
_cell.length_a   1.000
_cell.length_b   1.000
_cell.length_c   1.000
_cell.angle_alpha   90.00
_cell.angle_beta   90.00
_cell.angle_gamma   90.00
#
_symmetry.space_group_name_H-M   'P 1'
#
loop_
_entity.id
_entity.type
_entity.pdbx_description
1 polymer ?
#
loop_
_entity_poly.entity_id
_entity_poly.type
_entity_poly.pdbx_seq_one_letter_code
_entity_poly.pdbx_strand_id
1 'polypeptide(L)'
;MTNTDTGNTKSQPDVLDRLIEDRRKALPETDRPPDQEQRWGLALSGGGIRSSIFCYGLISALAKAKAFSRFDLMSTVSGGGYIGSMVGRLAQSAESAEALQDELGAHGATSHHRSWLRANSRYLTPRGGRDRLFGVVTFLRNLAGVHLELGFLAILLACALGFIDILAWYGMDYLIKATPSLPYGFTPIQLWEWVSKWPTLWLALPVPILWAIGAATCYWYMPTSGREHAEVDNASHKVTRQLALAVQTGIALVLLGGIDWVAWRLAKQPAHLFTLGVFFASILSVLRLALPMFQQNGSSSEFLRQRLPALLDLAGRFGLLVLAIFWTSLVHAFATLRVWDFQWNRVDFVGAAWALAVPTIISLGWIALSGRNLEFLNRSSLHNFYRSRLSRAYLGAANLQRKQGSKVTEVHGNDDVPLKDYKPHLNGGPVHIINVCINQTYQREGLYNIDRQGDLMSLVGSGYYKVQGRQWLQLKAGTLSTLGTWMAVSGAAAAPGMGSLTRPGIASVLTTLGVRLGYWWRTGDKDTQWSSILLPKYKGLYSELLAKFAGTASNTQYLSDGGHSENTAVYPLLEARCELIVMADCGADPAYKFQDLENLIRRARIDMNVDIRFISPPQGSDALFGSLDELASPSKTACLALARINYPDKNLPGVLVLVKPNLTPGLPEDIYNYSRDCEDFPQDSTADQFFDEAQWESYFSLGCHLGGGLDETRLRSLIAAVQNDGWVNTRAKASLGDTSAANVTGTPTAVPADSATTDEKSRRPLRIPMKSAAAAGLGLGVIVSSASGLWVAFEKVQVDSSAGSDQVLKPLYDAYGTLPVSMDGGQLNDSVGRMAAQLLTTWQTLRAHDQQDLFLNNPEALDMLRMTYGLCTRMNDKLAVCNTLIKTFQCPSKPTASLVNQNDGYWAREEPEKTARMNERKNERKADTYCDTDELDSESQQVATTTLEQETPELPYVVASAPVLTSITASTWPWAHFPSFSHQVAAYPITENGQASNNVPACKGITIFIQIYGPNGRDNVRALRSLWRAEGASVPPIEDVLDTARRQGRSAPTPYGMPTVIYHQEDAKACAEALPKLASKPEKSWVVVELNKRFEKFAGTIEVWLPPTAAAEGFSQ
;
A
#
# COMPACT_ATOMS: atom_id res chain seq x y z
N MET A 1 -17.99 -18.90 -33.45
CA MET A 1 -18.41 -20.17 -34.07
C MET A 1 -17.51 -21.27 -33.52
N THR A 2 -18.11 -22.16 -32.75
CA THR A 2 -17.52 -23.34 -32.12
C THR A 2 -17.47 -24.47 -33.15
N ASN A 3 -16.27 -24.95 -33.49
CA ASN A 3 -16.11 -26.24 -34.14
C ASN A 3 -15.23 -27.10 -33.24
N THR A 4 -15.90 -28.01 -32.53
CA THR A 4 -15.33 -29.13 -31.80
C THR A 4 -15.01 -30.23 -32.82
N ASP A 5 -13.76 -30.29 -33.27
CA ASP A 5 -13.22 -31.48 -33.91
C ASP A 5 -12.47 -32.29 -32.86
N THR A 6 -13.16 -33.25 -32.25
CA THR A 6 -12.57 -34.32 -31.45
C THR A 6 -12.01 -35.37 -32.41
N GLY A 7 -10.85 -35.07 -33.00
CA GLY A 7 -10.07 -35.97 -33.85
C GLY A 7 -8.77 -36.33 -33.15
N ASN A 8 -8.60 -37.62 -32.87
CA ASN A 8 -7.47 -38.31 -32.26
C ASN A 8 -6.09 -37.92 -32.86
N THR A 9 -5.52 -36.78 -32.46
CA THR A 9 -4.11 -36.46 -32.66
C THR A 9 -3.33 -36.99 -31.46
N LYS A 10 -2.37 -37.89 -31.69
CA LYS A 10 -1.28 -38.14 -30.73
C LYS A 10 -0.76 -36.77 -30.27
N SER A 11 -1.08 -36.39 -29.03
CA SER A 11 -0.80 -35.05 -28.52
C SER A 11 0.70 -34.82 -28.62
N GLN A 12 1.12 -33.80 -29.36
CA GLN A 12 2.51 -33.36 -29.31
C GLN A 12 2.88 -33.11 -27.85
N PRO A 13 4.05 -33.59 -27.39
CA PRO A 13 4.48 -33.36 -26.01
C PRO A 13 4.50 -31.85 -25.72
N ASP A 14 4.01 -31.49 -24.54
CA ASP A 14 3.94 -30.10 -24.11
C ASP A 14 5.33 -29.46 -24.28
N VAL A 15 5.36 -28.18 -24.67
CA VAL A 15 6.64 -27.47 -24.89
C VAL A 15 7.50 -27.57 -23.64
N LEU A 16 6.88 -27.44 -22.47
CA LEU A 16 7.58 -27.52 -21.20
C LEU A 16 8.18 -28.91 -20.94
N ASP A 17 7.44 -29.97 -21.26
CA ASP A 17 7.91 -31.36 -21.09
C ASP A 17 9.16 -31.63 -21.92
N ARG A 18 9.19 -31.14 -23.17
CA ARG A 18 10.38 -31.25 -24.04
C ARG A 18 11.59 -30.53 -23.47
N LEU A 19 11.41 -29.31 -22.95
CA LEU A 19 12.51 -28.54 -22.36
C LEU A 19 13.06 -29.20 -21.08
N ILE A 20 12.20 -29.82 -20.27
CA ILE A 20 12.60 -30.61 -19.10
C ILE A 20 13.36 -31.87 -19.54
N GLU A 21 12.90 -32.55 -20.59
CA GLU A 21 13.58 -33.74 -21.11
C GLU A 21 14.99 -33.40 -21.62
N ASP A 22 15.12 -32.32 -22.41
CA ASP A 22 16.40 -31.81 -22.89
C ASP A 22 17.33 -31.43 -21.73
N ARG A 23 16.78 -30.83 -20.68
CA ARG A 23 17.52 -30.54 -19.43
C ARG A 23 18.08 -31.81 -18.80
N ARG A 24 17.23 -32.82 -18.59
CA ARG A 24 17.62 -34.06 -17.91
C ARG A 24 18.66 -34.84 -18.72
N LYS A 25 18.64 -34.76 -20.05
CA LYS A 25 19.69 -35.32 -20.92
C LYS A 25 21.05 -34.66 -20.68
N ALA A 26 21.09 -33.36 -20.38
CA ALA A 26 22.31 -32.64 -20.07
C ALA A 26 22.89 -32.95 -18.67
N LEU A 27 22.13 -33.62 -17.80
CA LEU A 27 22.61 -34.08 -16.49
C LEU A 27 23.35 -35.43 -16.58
N PRO A 28 24.34 -35.68 -15.70
CA PRO A 28 24.92 -37.00 -15.51
C PRO A 28 23.84 -38.05 -15.21
N GLU A 29 24.03 -39.30 -15.65
CA GLU A 29 23.03 -40.37 -15.46
C GLU A 29 22.69 -40.62 -13.99
N THR A 30 23.67 -40.46 -13.09
CA THR A 30 23.50 -40.57 -11.63
C THR A 30 22.55 -39.52 -11.05
N ASP A 31 22.45 -38.36 -11.71
CA ASP A 31 21.70 -37.20 -11.22
C ASP A 31 20.34 -37.07 -11.91
N ARG A 32 20.06 -37.92 -12.90
CA ARG A 32 18.75 -37.93 -13.58
C ARG A 32 17.67 -38.44 -12.62
N PRO A 33 16.49 -37.79 -12.56
CA PRO A 33 15.35 -38.35 -11.84
C PRO A 33 14.93 -39.68 -12.46
N PRO A 34 14.60 -40.70 -11.65
CA PRO A 34 14.21 -42.02 -12.16
C PRO A 34 12.85 -42.01 -12.88
N ASP A 35 11.99 -41.02 -12.60
CA ASP A 35 10.66 -40.87 -13.17
C ASP A 35 10.49 -39.50 -13.85
N GLN A 36 9.85 -39.48 -15.03
CA GLN A 36 9.51 -38.27 -15.78
C GLN A 36 8.43 -37.41 -15.08
N GLU A 37 7.63 -38.00 -14.18
CA GLU A 37 6.59 -37.29 -13.44
C GLU A 37 7.06 -36.60 -12.16
N GLN A 38 8.24 -36.98 -11.65
CA GLN A 38 8.87 -36.40 -10.44
C GLN A 38 9.55 -35.07 -10.80
N ARG A 39 8.77 -33.98 -10.83
CA ARG A 39 9.26 -32.64 -11.19
C ARG A 39 9.44 -31.77 -9.96
N TRP A 40 10.61 -31.16 -9.84
CA TRP A 40 10.89 -30.19 -8.78
C TRP A 40 10.90 -28.77 -9.33
N GLY A 41 10.20 -27.87 -8.66
CA GLY A 41 10.06 -26.47 -9.04
C GLY A 41 10.58 -25.52 -7.97
N LEU A 42 11.33 -24.50 -8.39
CA LEU A 42 11.77 -23.40 -7.54
C LEU A 42 10.98 -22.13 -7.92
N ALA A 43 10.23 -21.57 -7.00
CA ALA A 43 9.47 -20.34 -7.19
C ALA A 43 10.15 -19.15 -6.50
N LEU A 44 10.49 -18.13 -7.28
CA LEU A 44 11.12 -16.90 -6.81
C LEU A 44 10.15 -15.73 -7.00
N SER A 45 9.49 -15.34 -5.91
CA SER A 45 8.46 -14.30 -5.93
C SER A 45 8.97 -12.89 -6.19
N GLY A 46 8.05 -11.96 -6.42
CA GLY A 46 8.36 -10.55 -6.56
C GLY A 46 8.72 -9.84 -5.25
N GLY A 47 9.11 -8.56 -5.37
CA GLY A 47 9.56 -7.75 -4.22
C GLY A 47 10.75 -6.82 -4.52
N GLY A 48 11.05 -6.58 -5.79
CA GLY A 48 12.15 -5.70 -6.21
C GLY A 48 13.54 -6.22 -5.82
N ILE A 49 14.47 -5.29 -5.57
CA ILE A 49 15.86 -5.61 -5.22
C ILE A 49 15.96 -6.54 -4.00
N ARG A 50 15.13 -6.33 -2.96
CA ARG A 50 15.12 -7.18 -1.76
C ARG A 50 14.88 -8.65 -2.10
N SER A 51 13.81 -8.92 -2.85
CA SER A 51 13.49 -10.29 -3.27
C SER A 51 14.65 -10.89 -4.06
N SER A 52 15.23 -10.12 -4.97
CA SER A 52 16.36 -10.59 -5.77
C SER A 52 17.55 -11.04 -4.92
N ILE A 53 17.89 -10.28 -3.87
CA ILE A 53 19.04 -10.56 -3.00
C ILE A 53 18.75 -11.77 -2.09
N PHE A 54 17.58 -11.80 -1.46
CA PHE A 54 17.17 -12.92 -0.62
C PHE A 54 17.10 -14.24 -1.42
N CYS A 55 16.45 -14.20 -2.59
CA CYS A 55 16.37 -15.36 -3.48
C CYS A 55 17.76 -15.81 -3.94
N TYR A 56 18.70 -14.88 -4.14
CA TYR A 56 20.08 -15.24 -4.46
C TYR A 56 20.74 -16.02 -3.32
N GLY A 57 20.57 -15.55 -2.07
CA GLY A 57 21.04 -16.27 -0.89
C GLY A 57 20.45 -17.68 -0.79
N LEU A 58 19.14 -17.82 -1.01
CA LEU A 58 18.47 -19.13 -1.02
C LEU A 58 19.03 -20.06 -2.11
N ILE A 59 19.21 -19.55 -3.33
CA ILE A 59 19.80 -20.32 -4.44
C ILE A 59 21.23 -20.75 -4.09
N SER A 60 22.04 -19.86 -3.53
CA SER A 60 23.41 -20.17 -3.09
C SER A 60 23.44 -21.27 -2.02
N ALA A 61 22.50 -21.26 -1.08
CA ALA A 61 22.39 -22.33 -0.08
C ALA A 61 21.98 -23.67 -0.69
N LEU A 62 20.97 -23.68 -1.56
CA LEU A 62 20.55 -24.88 -2.30
C LEU A 62 21.67 -25.42 -3.20
N ALA A 63 22.48 -24.52 -3.78
CA ALA A 63 23.61 -24.90 -4.62
C ALA A 63 24.73 -25.52 -3.78
N LYS A 64 25.11 -24.91 -2.66
CA LYS A 64 26.08 -25.47 -1.71
C LYS A 64 25.66 -26.83 -1.15
N ALA A 65 24.36 -27.00 -0.88
CA ALA A 65 23.79 -28.26 -0.41
C ALA A 65 23.58 -29.31 -1.53
N LYS A 66 24.11 -29.04 -2.74
CA LYS A 66 23.97 -29.87 -3.94
C LYS A 66 22.53 -30.16 -4.39
N ALA A 67 21.53 -29.46 -3.85
CA ALA A 67 20.12 -29.62 -4.19
C ALA A 67 19.68 -28.82 -5.44
N PHE A 68 20.34 -27.71 -5.76
CA PHE A 68 19.92 -26.82 -6.87
C PHE A 68 19.81 -27.52 -8.25
N SER A 69 20.74 -28.43 -8.55
CA SER A 69 20.75 -29.23 -9.80
C SER A 69 19.55 -30.19 -9.92
N ARG A 70 18.81 -30.45 -8.84
CA ARG A 70 17.59 -31.28 -8.86
C ARG A 70 16.35 -30.55 -9.38
N PHE A 71 16.33 -29.22 -9.33
CA PHE A 71 15.17 -28.45 -9.77
C PHE A 71 15.08 -28.43 -11.31
N ASP A 72 13.99 -28.97 -11.85
CA ASP A 72 13.73 -28.97 -13.28
C ASP A 72 13.26 -27.59 -13.77
N LEU A 73 12.49 -26.90 -12.93
CA LEU A 73 11.84 -25.63 -13.24
C LEU A 73 12.25 -24.55 -12.25
N MET A 74 12.51 -23.35 -12.75
CA MET A 74 12.66 -22.15 -11.94
C MET A 74 11.67 -21.11 -12.45
N SER A 75 10.64 -20.80 -11.68
CA SER A 75 9.63 -19.80 -12.03
C SER A 75 9.82 -18.51 -11.26
N THR A 76 9.72 -17.38 -11.96
CA THR A 76 10.11 -16.09 -11.41
C THR A 76 9.12 -14.98 -11.69
N VAL A 77 9.04 -14.02 -10.77
CA VAL A 77 8.25 -12.78 -10.89
C VAL A 77 9.12 -11.62 -10.39
N SER A 78 9.10 -10.48 -11.09
CA SER A 78 9.66 -9.21 -10.63
C SER A 78 11.12 -9.33 -10.14
N GLY A 79 11.39 -9.04 -8.86
CA GLY A 79 12.71 -9.21 -8.23
C GLY A 79 13.30 -10.62 -8.36
N GLY A 80 12.48 -11.66 -8.22
CA GLY A 80 12.90 -13.04 -8.50
C GLY A 80 13.29 -13.24 -9.98
N GLY A 81 12.69 -12.48 -10.88
CA GLY A 81 13.03 -12.44 -12.31
C GLY A 81 14.39 -11.83 -12.58
N TYR A 82 14.86 -10.88 -11.76
CA TYR A 82 16.19 -10.29 -11.90
C TYR A 82 17.27 -11.34 -11.64
N ILE A 83 17.16 -12.02 -10.50
CA ILE A 83 18.12 -13.04 -10.11
C ILE A 83 17.99 -14.31 -10.96
N GLY A 84 16.77 -14.76 -11.26
CA GLY A 84 16.57 -15.95 -12.09
C GLY A 84 17.10 -15.77 -13.52
N SER A 85 16.99 -14.56 -14.09
CA SER A 85 17.57 -14.26 -15.39
C SER A 85 19.11 -14.27 -15.35
N MET A 86 19.71 -13.74 -14.28
CA MET A 86 21.15 -13.81 -14.03
C MET A 86 21.62 -15.26 -13.88
N VAL A 87 20.97 -16.05 -13.03
CA VAL A 87 21.29 -17.47 -12.76
C VAL A 87 21.14 -18.32 -14.01
N GLY A 88 20.05 -18.17 -14.77
CA GLY A 88 19.93 -18.93 -16.02
C GLY A 88 20.90 -18.44 -17.09
N ARG A 89 21.39 -17.19 -17.02
CA ARG A 89 22.47 -16.75 -17.91
C ARG A 89 23.81 -17.37 -17.51
N LEU A 90 24.12 -17.46 -16.21
CA LEU A 90 25.27 -18.23 -15.72
C LEU A 90 25.18 -19.69 -16.17
N ALA A 91 24.00 -20.31 -16.04
CA ALA A 91 23.76 -21.67 -16.48
C ALA A 91 24.04 -21.86 -17.98
N GLN A 92 23.66 -20.90 -18.81
CA GLN A 92 23.93 -20.95 -20.24
C GLN A 92 25.43 -20.87 -20.59
N SER A 93 26.24 -20.21 -19.75
CA SER A 93 27.70 -20.14 -19.92
C SER A 93 28.46 -21.23 -19.17
N ALA A 94 27.81 -21.96 -18.26
CA ALA A 94 28.44 -23.01 -17.47
C ALA A 94 28.75 -24.23 -18.33
N GLU A 95 29.86 -24.92 -18.03
CA GLU A 95 30.26 -26.16 -18.72
C GLU A 95 29.36 -27.33 -18.36
N SER A 96 28.85 -27.37 -17.12
CA SER A 96 27.98 -28.41 -16.60
C SER A 96 27.09 -27.90 -15.47
N ALA A 97 26.08 -28.69 -15.09
CA ALA A 97 25.24 -28.41 -13.93
C ALA A 97 26.03 -28.36 -12.61
N GLU A 98 27.06 -29.20 -12.48
CA GLU A 98 27.94 -29.23 -11.31
C GLU A 98 28.79 -27.96 -11.23
N ALA A 99 29.38 -27.52 -12.34
CA ALA A 99 30.14 -26.27 -12.40
C ALA A 99 29.28 -25.06 -12.04
N LEU A 100 28.05 -25.00 -12.55
CA LEU A 100 27.07 -23.97 -12.17
C LEU A 100 26.78 -23.99 -10.66
N GLN A 101 26.60 -25.19 -10.11
CA GLN A 101 26.28 -25.38 -8.70
C GLN A 101 27.44 -24.95 -7.79
N ASP A 102 28.67 -25.29 -8.16
CA ASP A 102 29.86 -24.84 -7.45
C ASP A 102 30.06 -23.33 -7.54
N GLU A 103 29.81 -22.74 -8.72
CA GLU A 103 29.90 -21.30 -8.91
C GLU A 103 28.89 -20.54 -8.03
N LEU A 104 27.64 -21.02 -7.96
CA LEU A 104 26.58 -20.42 -7.14
C LEU A 104 26.77 -20.66 -5.63
N GLY A 105 27.36 -21.80 -5.25
CA GLY A 105 27.60 -22.20 -3.86
C GLY A 105 28.89 -21.63 -3.25
N ALA A 106 29.77 -21.02 -4.04
CA ALA A 106 31.02 -20.44 -3.57
C ALA A 106 30.78 -19.23 -2.64
N HIS A 107 30.98 -19.42 -1.33
CA HIS A 107 30.93 -18.33 -0.36
C HIS A 107 32.31 -17.67 -0.20
N GLY A 108 32.54 -16.53 -0.86
CA GLY A 108 33.73 -15.72 -0.63
C GLY A 108 33.93 -14.59 -1.65
N ALA A 109 35.01 -13.81 -1.48
CA ALA A 109 35.44 -12.76 -2.40
C ALA A 109 35.81 -13.26 -3.82
N THR A 110 35.82 -14.58 -4.03
CA THR A 110 36.19 -15.24 -5.28
C THR A 110 35.07 -15.28 -6.32
N SER A 111 33.79 -15.20 -5.93
CA SER A 111 32.68 -15.18 -6.88
C SER A 111 32.50 -13.78 -7.48
N HIS A 112 32.83 -13.63 -8.78
CA HIS A 112 32.73 -12.36 -9.50
C HIS A 112 31.30 -11.78 -9.48
N HIS A 113 30.31 -12.62 -9.79
CA HIS A 113 28.92 -12.20 -9.93
C HIS A 113 28.31 -11.68 -8.60
N ARG A 114 28.65 -12.31 -7.45
CA ARG A 114 28.25 -11.82 -6.11
C ARG A 114 28.84 -10.44 -5.82
N SER A 115 30.16 -10.31 -5.97
CA SER A 115 30.88 -9.06 -5.72
C SER A 115 30.37 -7.94 -6.64
N TRP A 116 30.05 -8.28 -7.90
CA TRP A 116 29.42 -7.36 -8.84
C TRP A 116 28.05 -6.88 -8.35
N LEU A 117 27.15 -7.79 -7.95
CA LEU A 117 25.81 -7.42 -7.49
C LEU A 117 25.85 -6.58 -6.22
N ARG A 118 26.71 -6.95 -5.25
CA ARG A 118 26.91 -6.19 -4.01
C ARG A 118 27.44 -4.78 -4.30
N ALA A 119 28.46 -4.65 -5.14
CA ALA A 119 29.02 -3.36 -5.52
C ALA A 119 28.06 -2.48 -6.35
N ASN A 120 27.05 -3.08 -6.97
CA ASN A 120 26.09 -2.41 -7.83
C ASN A 120 24.64 -2.50 -7.31
N SER A 121 24.45 -2.68 -6.00
CA SER A 121 23.14 -2.71 -5.36
C SER A 121 22.34 -1.41 -5.60
N ARG A 122 23.02 -0.27 -5.77
CA ARG A 122 22.41 1.02 -6.17
C ARG A 122 22.32 1.18 -7.69
N TYR A 123 21.91 0.13 -8.40
CA TYR A 123 21.98 0.02 -9.86
C TYR A 123 21.22 1.11 -10.64
N LEU A 124 20.19 1.74 -10.05
CA LEU A 124 19.47 2.84 -10.68
C LEU A 124 20.30 4.12 -10.78
N THR A 125 21.15 4.40 -9.78
CA THR A 125 22.02 5.59 -9.74
C THR A 125 23.43 5.25 -9.19
N PRO A 126 24.21 4.42 -9.91
CA PRO A 126 25.44 3.83 -9.38
C PRO A 126 26.55 4.86 -9.12
N ARG A 127 26.63 5.95 -9.90
CA ARG A 127 27.60 7.05 -9.69
C ARG A 127 26.99 8.27 -8.97
N GLY A 128 25.86 8.10 -8.27
CA GLY A 128 25.19 9.19 -7.56
C GLY A 128 24.70 10.31 -8.48
N GLY A 129 25.18 11.55 -8.27
CA GLY A 129 24.63 12.77 -8.87
C GLY A 129 24.57 12.80 -10.41
N ARG A 130 25.61 12.31 -11.11
CA ARG A 130 25.64 12.29 -12.59
C ARG A 130 24.57 11.36 -13.18
N ASP A 131 24.38 10.18 -12.59
CA ASP A 131 23.36 9.24 -13.05
C ASP A 131 21.94 9.73 -12.70
N ARG A 132 21.79 10.44 -11.57
CA ARG A 132 20.53 11.13 -11.23
C ARG A 132 20.19 12.17 -12.29
N LEU A 133 21.14 13.01 -12.71
CA LEU A 133 20.91 14.00 -13.78
C LEU A 133 20.51 13.32 -15.10
N PHE A 134 21.20 12.24 -15.49
CA PHE A 134 20.83 11.49 -16.71
C PHE A 134 19.41 10.92 -16.62
N GLY A 135 19.02 10.40 -15.45
CA GLY A 135 17.65 9.98 -15.18
C GLY A 135 16.65 11.12 -15.29
N VAL A 136 16.96 12.31 -14.73
CA VAL A 136 16.12 13.51 -14.81
C VAL A 136 15.92 13.94 -16.26
N VAL A 137 17.01 14.03 -17.05
CA VAL A 137 16.94 14.42 -18.45
C VAL A 137 16.12 13.42 -19.26
N THR A 138 16.29 12.11 -19.01
CA THR A 138 15.49 11.06 -19.65
C THR A 138 14.01 11.22 -19.31
N PHE A 139 13.71 11.48 -18.03
CA PHE A 139 12.36 11.74 -17.56
C PHE A 139 11.74 12.99 -18.21
N LEU A 140 12.44 14.13 -18.20
CA LEU A 140 11.95 15.38 -18.80
C LEU A 140 11.70 15.25 -20.30
N ARG A 141 12.60 14.56 -21.03
CA ARG A 141 12.41 14.23 -22.44
C ARG A 141 11.14 13.41 -22.67
N ASN A 142 10.91 12.39 -21.84
CA ASN A 142 9.73 11.54 -21.93
C ASN A 142 8.45 12.32 -21.60
N LEU A 143 8.49 13.15 -20.55
CA LEU A 143 7.40 14.04 -20.13
C LEU A 143 7.00 14.99 -21.26
N ALA A 144 7.99 15.66 -21.88
CA ALA A 144 7.79 16.56 -23.01
C ALA A 144 7.18 15.81 -24.21
N GLY A 145 7.67 14.61 -24.52
CA GLY A 145 7.11 13.76 -25.56
C GLY A 145 5.63 13.45 -25.34
N VAL A 146 5.25 12.98 -24.14
CA VAL A 146 3.86 12.68 -23.81
C VAL A 146 2.99 13.93 -23.92
N HIS A 147 3.41 15.06 -23.36
CA HIS A 147 2.63 16.29 -23.37
C HIS A 147 2.50 16.92 -24.76
N LEU A 148 3.48 16.73 -25.63
CA LEU A 148 3.38 17.13 -27.03
C LEU A 148 2.29 16.34 -27.76
N GLU A 149 2.21 15.03 -27.55
CA GLU A 149 1.13 14.20 -28.14
C GLU A 149 -0.25 14.52 -27.55
N LEU A 150 -0.33 14.75 -26.24
CA LEU A 150 -1.57 15.19 -25.59
C LEU A 150 -1.98 16.59 -26.08
N GLY A 151 -1.01 17.47 -26.30
CA GLY A 151 -1.22 18.81 -26.84
C GLY A 151 -1.84 18.77 -28.23
N PHE A 152 -1.33 17.94 -29.15
CA PHE A 152 -1.94 17.79 -30.48
C PHE A 152 -3.38 17.25 -30.43
N LEU A 153 -3.66 16.28 -29.55
CA LEU A 153 -5.03 15.78 -29.37
C LEU A 153 -5.96 16.86 -28.79
N ALA A 154 -5.47 17.63 -27.81
CA ALA A 154 -6.25 18.67 -27.19
C ALA A 154 -6.47 19.88 -28.12
N ILE A 155 -5.47 20.23 -28.93
CA ILE A 155 -5.61 21.23 -30.00
C ILE A 155 -6.68 20.79 -31.00
N LEU A 156 -6.67 19.54 -31.44
CA LEU A 156 -7.68 19.03 -32.36
C LEU A 156 -9.09 19.08 -31.75
N LEU A 157 -9.24 18.69 -30.47
CA LEU A 157 -10.49 18.80 -29.75
C LEU A 157 -10.96 20.25 -29.65
N ALA A 158 -10.07 21.17 -29.25
CA ALA A 158 -10.38 22.58 -29.10
C ALA A 158 -10.73 23.24 -30.44
N CYS A 159 -10.04 22.90 -31.52
CA CYS A 159 -10.41 23.36 -32.86
C CYS A 159 -11.78 22.84 -33.28
N ALA A 160 -12.10 21.57 -32.99
CA ALA A 160 -13.42 21.03 -33.28
C ALA A 160 -14.52 21.76 -32.52
N LEU A 161 -14.31 22.06 -31.23
CA LEU A 161 -15.23 22.88 -30.42
C LEU A 161 -15.35 24.30 -30.99
N GLY A 162 -14.23 24.95 -31.30
CA GLY A 162 -14.23 26.29 -31.91
C GLY A 162 -14.91 26.35 -33.29
N PHE A 163 -14.80 25.29 -34.11
CA PHE A 163 -15.53 25.22 -35.38
C PHE A 163 -17.04 25.10 -35.16
N ILE A 164 -17.46 24.31 -34.15
CA ILE A 164 -18.88 24.20 -33.77
C ILE A 164 -19.39 25.57 -33.33
N ASP A 165 -18.61 26.30 -32.52
CA ASP A 165 -18.95 27.66 -32.11
C ASP A 165 -19.09 28.59 -33.32
N ILE A 166 -18.07 28.67 -34.18
CA ILE A 166 -18.10 29.55 -35.36
C ILE A 166 -19.29 29.21 -36.26
N LEU A 167 -19.57 27.93 -36.52
CA LEU A 167 -20.69 27.51 -37.35
C LEU A 167 -22.03 27.90 -36.72
N ALA A 168 -22.17 27.72 -35.40
CA ALA A 168 -23.35 28.17 -34.68
C ALA A 168 -23.49 29.68 -34.80
N TRP A 169 -22.47 30.47 -34.43
CA TRP A 169 -22.49 31.93 -34.48
C TRP A 169 -22.69 32.51 -35.89
N TYR A 170 -22.12 31.87 -36.92
CA TYR A 170 -22.35 32.24 -38.31
C TYR A 170 -23.79 31.97 -38.75
N GLY A 171 -24.32 30.79 -38.43
CA GLY A 171 -25.75 30.47 -38.66
C GLY A 171 -26.67 31.43 -37.90
N MET A 172 -26.27 31.82 -36.69
CA MET A 172 -26.98 32.80 -35.88
C MET A 172 -26.98 34.20 -36.53
N ASP A 173 -25.82 34.70 -36.97
CA ASP A 173 -25.71 35.98 -37.69
C ASP A 173 -26.55 35.99 -38.98
N TYR A 174 -26.55 34.88 -39.72
CA TYR A 174 -27.38 34.71 -40.91
C TYR A 174 -28.89 34.77 -40.57
N LEU A 175 -29.34 34.06 -39.54
CA LEU A 175 -30.75 34.04 -39.12
C LEU A 175 -31.22 35.43 -38.66
N ILE A 176 -30.40 36.16 -37.89
CA ILE A 176 -30.71 37.54 -37.47
C ILE A 176 -30.90 38.45 -38.68
N LYS A 177 -29.98 38.37 -39.66
CA LYS A 177 -30.08 39.15 -40.90
C LYS A 177 -31.30 38.76 -41.73
N ALA A 178 -31.74 37.51 -41.66
CA ALA A 178 -32.89 36.99 -42.42
C ALA A 178 -34.26 37.23 -41.76
N THR A 179 -34.33 37.59 -40.47
CA THR A 179 -35.61 37.78 -39.74
C THR A 179 -35.68 39.13 -38.99
N PRO A 180 -35.98 40.25 -39.67
CA PRO A 180 -35.96 41.59 -39.06
C PRO A 180 -37.08 41.86 -38.03
N SER A 181 -38.17 41.09 -38.03
CA SER A 181 -39.31 41.33 -37.12
C SER A 181 -40.18 40.08 -36.91
N LEU A 182 -40.16 39.47 -35.72
CA LEU A 182 -41.17 38.49 -35.31
C LEU A 182 -42.43 39.23 -34.81
N PRO A 183 -43.67 38.78 -35.13
CA PRO A 183 -44.89 39.58 -34.92
C PRO A 183 -45.38 39.74 -33.46
N TYR A 184 -44.65 39.30 -32.44
CA TYR A 184 -45.20 39.15 -31.08
C TYR A 184 -44.25 39.57 -29.95
N GLY A 185 -43.72 40.80 -29.96
CA GLY A 185 -43.13 41.47 -28.77
C GLY A 185 -41.87 40.84 -28.14
N PHE A 186 -41.52 39.59 -28.48
CA PHE A 186 -40.24 38.96 -28.23
C PHE A 186 -39.31 39.44 -29.33
N THR A 187 -38.46 40.42 -29.04
CA THR A 187 -37.37 40.72 -29.96
C THR A 187 -36.46 39.49 -30.02
N PRO A 188 -36.15 38.93 -31.21
CA PRO A 188 -35.20 37.82 -31.36
C PRO A 188 -33.91 38.02 -30.53
N ILE A 189 -33.51 39.28 -30.38
CA ILE A 189 -32.37 39.78 -29.62
C ILE A 189 -32.39 39.34 -28.14
N GLN A 190 -33.53 39.34 -27.44
CA GLN A 190 -33.60 39.01 -26.00
C GLN A 190 -33.41 37.51 -25.72
N LEU A 191 -34.07 36.67 -26.50
CA LEU A 191 -33.85 35.22 -26.45
C LEU A 191 -32.38 34.91 -26.80
N TRP A 192 -31.80 35.69 -27.71
CA TRP A 192 -30.40 35.55 -28.11
C TRP A 192 -29.39 35.99 -27.08
N GLU A 193 -29.61 37.13 -26.42
CA GLU A 193 -28.79 37.57 -25.28
C GLU A 193 -28.81 36.55 -24.14
N TRP A 194 -29.90 35.80 -24.02
CA TRP A 194 -29.98 34.69 -23.09
C TRP A 194 -29.22 33.46 -23.59
N VAL A 195 -29.47 33.00 -24.81
CA VAL A 195 -28.82 31.83 -25.44
C VAL A 195 -27.29 31.98 -25.54
N SER A 196 -26.82 33.19 -25.88
CA SER A 196 -25.39 33.54 -25.99
C SER A 196 -24.59 33.43 -24.69
N LYS A 197 -25.26 33.34 -23.54
CA LYS A 197 -24.62 33.14 -22.23
C LYS A 197 -24.31 31.67 -21.94
N TRP A 198 -24.90 30.75 -22.69
CA TRP A 198 -24.76 29.32 -22.52
C TRP A 198 -23.72 28.74 -23.49
N PRO A 199 -23.07 27.60 -23.13
CA PRO A 199 -22.16 26.91 -24.04
C PRO A 199 -22.91 26.41 -25.28
N THR A 200 -22.31 26.59 -26.47
CA THR A 200 -22.93 26.25 -27.75
C THR A 200 -23.40 24.79 -27.81
N LEU A 201 -22.59 23.86 -27.29
CA LEU A 201 -22.92 22.44 -27.27
C LEU A 201 -24.16 22.10 -26.43
N TRP A 202 -24.51 22.91 -25.43
CA TRP A 202 -25.67 22.63 -24.59
C TRP A 202 -26.98 22.90 -25.33
N LEU A 203 -26.96 23.65 -26.43
CA LEU A 203 -28.10 23.82 -27.33
C LEU A 203 -28.51 22.51 -28.01
N ALA A 204 -27.61 21.53 -28.08
CA ALA A 204 -27.89 20.19 -28.61
C ALA A 204 -28.49 19.23 -27.57
N LEU A 205 -28.54 19.57 -26.27
CA LEU A 205 -29.08 18.70 -25.21
C LEU A 205 -30.54 18.24 -25.39
N PRO A 206 -31.46 19.03 -26.00
CA PRO A 206 -32.80 18.54 -26.28
C PRO A 206 -32.83 17.27 -27.14
N VAL A 207 -31.85 17.06 -28.03
CA VAL A 207 -31.79 15.88 -28.92
C VAL A 207 -31.63 14.57 -28.13
N PRO A 208 -30.58 14.36 -27.32
CA PRO A 208 -30.47 13.14 -26.52
C PRO A 208 -31.56 13.01 -25.46
N ILE A 209 -32.12 14.12 -24.96
CA ILE A 209 -33.25 14.07 -24.01
C ILE A 209 -34.49 13.49 -24.70
N LEU A 210 -34.87 14.02 -25.86
CA LEU A 210 -36.01 13.51 -26.64
C LEU A 210 -35.77 12.07 -27.11
N TRP A 211 -34.54 11.73 -27.49
CA TRP A 211 -34.17 10.36 -27.82
C TRP A 211 -34.31 9.42 -26.61
N ALA A 212 -33.86 9.84 -25.42
CA ALA A 212 -34.01 9.06 -24.19
C ALA A 212 -35.49 8.89 -23.82
N ILE A 213 -36.31 9.94 -23.94
CA ILE A 213 -37.76 9.88 -23.74
C ILE A 213 -38.39 8.91 -24.74
N GLY A 214 -38.02 8.97 -26.02
CA GLY A 214 -38.51 8.06 -27.05
C GLY A 214 -38.13 6.61 -26.77
N ALA A 215 -36.88 6.35 -26.42
CA ALA A 215 -36.39 5.01 -26.06
C ALA A 215 -37.10 4.48 -24.80
N ALA A 216 -37.25 5.31 -23.76
CA ALA A 216 -37.99 4.95 -22.57
C ALA A 216 -39.46 4.65 -22.93
N THR A 217 -40.12 5.50 -23.71
CA THR A 217 -41.51 5.25 -24.15
C THR A 217 -41.62 3.93 -24.91
N CYS A 218 -40.71 3.65 -25.85
CA CYS A 218 -40.66 2.37 -26.57
C CYS A 218 -40.47 1.15 -25.64
N TYR A 219 -39.73 1.30 -24.53
CA TYR A 219 -39.58 0.24 -23.53
C TYR A 219 -40.91 -0.04 -22.81
N TRP A 220 -41.61 1.02 -22.38
CA TRP A 220 -42.86 0.91 -21.61
C TRP A 220 -44.07 0.47 -22.46
N TYR A 221 -44.06 0.75 -23.77
CA TYR A 221 -45.11 0.34 -24.72
C TYR A 221 -44.80 -0.96 -25.46
N MET A 222 -43.72 -1.67 -25.10
CA MET A 222 -43.36 -2.93 -25.77
C MET A 222 -44.39 -4.03 -25.45
N PRO A 223 -45.06 -4.63 -26.46
CA PRO A 223 -46.05 -5.67 -26.22
C PRO A 223 -45.35 -6.96 -25.75
N THR A 224 -45.74 -7.43 -24.56
CA THR A 224 -45.25 -8.68 -23.96
C THR A 224 -46.16 -9.88 -24.25
N SER A 225 -47.40 -9.64 -24.67
CA SER A 225 -48.38 -10.69 -24.98
C SER A 225 -48.16 -11.27 -26.38
N GLY A 226 -48.08 -12.60 -26.49
CA GLY A 226 -48.05 -13.32 -27.78
C GLY A 226 -46.69 -13.39 -28.47
N ARG A 227 -45.60 -13.03 -27.78
CA ARG A 227 -44.21 -13.18 -28.26
C ARG A 227 -43.45 -14.15 -27.37
N GLU A 228 -42.43 -14.80 -27.94
CA GLU A 228 -41.51 -15.62 -27.15
C GLU A 228 -40.72 -14.72 -26.17
N HIS A 229 -40.49 -15.22 -24.95
CA HIS A 229 -39.73 -14.50 -23.92
C HIS A 229 -38.38 -13.98 -24.43
N ALA A 230 -37.67 -14.79 -25.23
CA ALA A 230 -36.38 -14.41 -25.80
C ALA A 230 -36.46 -13.21 -26.76
N GLU A 231 -37.56 -13.05 -27.50
CA GLU A 231 -37.75 -11.91 -28.41
C GLU A 231 -38.01 -10.62 -27.63
N VAL A 232 -38.82 -10.69 -26.58
CA VAL A 232 -39.10 -9.57 -25.67
C VAL A 232 -37.84 -9.14 -24.93
N ASP A 233 -37.05 -10.09 -24.44
CA ASP A 233 -35.78 -9.81 -23.76
C ASP A 233 -34.77 -9.16 -24.72
N ASN A 234 -34.62 -9.68 -25.94
CA ASN A 234 -33.73 -9.11 -26.95
C ASN A 234 -34.15 -7.69 -27.36
N ALA A 235 -35.45 -7.45 -27.53
CA ALA A 235 -35.98 -6.13 -27.84
C ALA A 235 -35.76 -5.16 -26.66
N SER A 236 -36.03 -5.60 -25.43
CA SER A 236 -35.78 -4.84 -24.20
C SER A 236 -34.31 -4.46 -24.03
N HIS A 237 -33.39 -5.40 -24.29
CA HIS A 237 -31.96 -5.16 -24.29
C HIS A 237 -31.54 -4.13 -25.35
N LYS A 238 -32.08 -4.21 -26.57
CA LYS A 238 -31.81 -3.23 -27.63
C LYS A 238 -32.28 -1.83 -27.22
N VAL A 239 -33.49 -1.68 -26.71
CA VAL A 239 -34.04 -0.38 -26.28
C VAL A 239 -33.25 0.18 -25.09
N THR A 240 -32.92 -0.65 -24.11
CA THR A 240 -32.08 -0.27 -22.96
C THR A 240 -30.70 0.22 -23.41
N ARG A 241 -30.11 -0.42 -24.43
CA ARG A 241 -28.84 0.03 -25.03
C ARG A 241 -28.97 1.38 -25.72
N GLN A 242 -30.08 1.63 -26.42
CA GLN A 242 -30.36 2.95 -27.04
C GLN A 242 -30.53 4.03 -25.97
N LEU A 243 -31.26 3.74 -24.90
CA LEU A 243 -31.42 4.65 -23.76
C LEU A 243 -30.06 4.96 -23.11
N ALA A 244 -29.23 3.94 -22.86
CA ALA A 244 -27.90 4.13 -22.31
C ALA A 244 -27.02 5.01 -23.22
N LEU A 245 -27.10 4.81 -24.54
CA LEU A 245 -26.37 5.63 -25.52
C LEU A 245 -26.86 7.09 -25.53
N ALA A 246 -28.17 7.31 -25.42
CA ALA A 246 -28.75 8.65 -25.31
C ALA A 246 -28.25 9.39 -24.06
N VAL A 247 -28.29 8.72 -22.91
CA VAL A 247 -27.80 9.27 -21.63
C VAL A 247 -26.31 9.56 -21.69
N GLN A 248 -25.51 8.64 -22.22
CA GLN A 248 -24.06 8.85 -22.40
C GLN A 248 -23.76 10.04 -23.32
N THR A 249 -24.53 10.20 -24.40
CA THR A 249 -24.41 11.33 -25.32
C THR A 249 -24.74 12.65 -24.62
N GLY A 250 -25.82 12.68 -23.82
CA GLY A 250 -26.18 13.85 -23.01
C GLY A 250 -25.08 14.23 -22.01
N ILE A 251 -24.55 13.25 -21.26
CA ILE A 251 -23.44 13.48 -20.33
C ILE A 251 -22.20 14.03 -21.05
N ALA A 252 -21.86 13.47 -22.21
CA ALA A 252 -20.72 13.94 -23.00
C ALA A 252 -20.90 15.39 -23.46
N LEU A 253 -22.09 15.79 -23.93
CA LEU A 253 -22.39 17.17 -24.30
C LEU A 253 -22.31 18.14 -23.11
N VAL A 254 -22.82 17.73 -21.94
CA VAL A 254 -22.70 18.54 -20.71
C VAL A 254 -21.23 18.76 -20.37
N LEU A 255 -20.42 17.70 -20.33
CA LEU A 255 -19.01 17.78 -19.98
C LEU A 255 -18.20 18.59 -21.00
N LEU A 256 -18.36 18.31 -22.30
CA LEU A 256 -17.64 19.03 -23.36
C LEU A 256 -18.02 20.51 -23.41
N GLY A 257 -19.32 20.83 -23.32
CA GLY A 257 -19.75 22.24 -23.27
C GLY A 257 -19.28 22.95 -22.00
N GLY A 258 -19.19 22.23 -20.86
CA GLY A 258 -18.61 22.78 -19.64
C GLY A 258 -17.11 23.09 -19.79
N ILE A 259 -16.33 22.18 -20.37
CA ILE A 259 -14.90 22.37 -20.66
C ILE A 259 -14.72 23.60 -21.57
N ASP A 260 -15.44 23.63 -22.68
CA ASP A 260 -15.42 24.69 -23.68
C ASP A 260 -15.71 26.08 -23.08
N TRP A 261 -16.77 26.16 -22.27
CA TRP A 261 -17.18 27.41 -21.62
C TRP A 261 -16.18 27.92 -20.58
N VAL A 262 -15.65 27.03 -19.73
CA VAL A 262 -14.59 27.39 -18.78
C VAL A 262 -13.35 27.84 -19.55
N ALA A 263 -12.99 27.11 -20.61
CA ALA A 263 -11.82 27.40 -21.41
C ALA A 263 -11.90 28.76 -22.11
N TRP A 264 -13.05 29.09 -22.69
CA TRP A 264 -13.28 30.40 -23.31
C TRP A 264 -13.19 31.56 -22.31
N ARG A 265 -13.70 31.38 -21.08
CA ARG A 265 -13.58 32.39 -20.01
C ARG A 265 -12.13 32.62 -19.61
N LEU A 266 -11.36 31.55 -19.45
CA LEU A 266 -9.94 31.63 -19.11
C LEU A 266 -9.11 32.24 -20.26
N ALA A 267 -9.45 31.91 -21.51
CA ALA A 267 -8.78 32.44 -22.69
C ALA A 267 -8.82 33.97 -22.74
N LYS A 268 -9.94 34.60 -22.32
CA LYS A 268 -10.08 36.05 -22.25
C LYS A 268 -9.18 36.73 -21.23
N GLN A 269 -8.64 35.98 -20.27
CA GLN A 269 -7.85 36.52 -19.18
C GLN A 269 -6.49 35.82 -19.10
N PRO A 270 -5.47 36.29 -19.84
CA PRO A 270 -4.19 35.60 -19.95
C PRO A 270 -3.47 35.41 -18.61
N ALA A 271 -3.70 36.30 -17.63
CA ALA A 271 -3.18 36.16 -16.27
C ALA A 271 -3.73 34.91 -15.54
N HIS A 272 -5.03 34.61 -15.70
CA HIS A 272 -5.63 33.42 -15.09
C HIS A 272 -5.19 32.14 -15.81
N LEU A 273 -5.00 32.19 -17.14
CA LEU A 273 -4.44 31.06 -17.90
C LEU A 273 -3.01 30.74 -17.46
N PHE A 274 -2.17 31.76 -17.28
CA PHE A 274 -0.82 31.59 -16.73
C PHE A 274 -0.86 31.01 -15.31
N THR A 275 -1.72 31.56 -14.44
CA THR A 275 -1.90 31.06 -13.07
C THR A 275 -2.36 29.61 -13.04
N LEU A 276 -3.29 29.20 -13.92
CA LEU A 276 -3.73 27.81 -14.04
C LEU A 276 -2.59 26.89 -14.51
N GLY A 277 -1.77 27.36 -15.46
CA GLY A 277 -0.58 26.65 -15.90
C GLY A 277 0.43 26.44 -14.77
N VAL A 278 0.71 27.49 -13.99
CA VAL A 278 1.58 27.43 -12.79
C VAL A 278 0.99 26.51 -11.73
N PHE A 279 -0.32 26.62 -11.45
CA PHE A 279 -1.02 25.77 -10.48
C PHE A 279 -0.96 24.30 -10.90
N PHE A 280 -1.22 23.98 -12.16
CA PHE A 280 -1.11 22.62 -12.67
C PHE A 280 0.32 22.10 -12.60
N ALA A 281 1.31 22.91 -12.98
CA ALA A 281 2.72 22.55 -12.84
C ALA A 281 3.11 22.33 -11.36
N SER A 282 2.55 23.13 -10.44
CA SER A 282 2.78 23.00 -8.99
C SER A 282 2.13 21.74 -8.43
N ILE A 283 0.89 21.41 -8.81
CA ILE A 283 0.21 20.16 -8.41
C ILE A 283 0.97 18.96 -8.95
N LEU A 284 1.37 18.99 -10.22
CA LEU A 284 2.18 17.91 -10.78
C LEU A 284 3.52 17.80 -10.02
N SER A 285 4.13 18.91 -9.63
CA SER A 285 5.38 18.92 -8.84
C SER A 285 5.16 18.42 -7.41
N VAL A 286 4.04 18.76 -6.77
CA VAL A 286 3.67 18.29 -5.42
C VAL A 286 3.32 16.81 -5.47
N LEU A 287 2.47 16.34 -6.38
CA LEU A 287 2.20 14.92 -6.59
C LEU A 287 3.50 14.16 -6.84
N ARG A 288 4.40 14.76 -7.62
CA ARG A 288 5.73 14.22 -7.95
C ARG A 288 6.66 14.12 -6.73
N LEU A 289 6.56 15.02 -5.76
CA LEU A 289 7.37 15.01 -4.51
C LEU A 289 6.71 14.26 -3.35
N ALA A 290 5.38 14.27 -3.28
CA ALA A 290 4.59 13.73 -2.19
C ALA A 290 4.39 12.22 -2.29
N LEU A 291 4.25 11.67 -3.50
CA LEU A 291 3.99 10.24 -3.70
C LEU A 291 5.05 9.32 -3.04
N PRO A 292 6.37 9.60 -3.17
CA PRO A 292 7.41 8.82 -2.53
C PRO A 292 7.43 9.00 -0.99
N MET A 293 7.18 10.22 -0.50
CA MET A 293 7.27 10.56 0.93
C MET A 293 6.16 9.90 1.76
N PHE A 294 4.95 9.76 1.20
CA PHE A 294 3.84 9.11 1.89
C PHE A 294 3.98 7.58 1.99
N GLN A 295 4.84 6.97 1.17
CA GLN A 295 5.08 5.52 1.20
C GLN A 295 6.26 5.12 2.10
N GLN A 296 7.20 6.04 2.37
CA GLN A 296 8.36 5.78 3.22
C GLN A 296 8.08 6.07 4.71
N ASN A 297 7.15 6.98 5.05
CA ASN A 297 6.84 7.24 6.45
C ASN A 297 5.85 6.22 7.04
N GLY A 298 6.41 5.29 7.82
CA GLY A 298 5.73 4.34 8.70
C GLY A 298 4.74 4.96 9.70
N SER A 299 4.82 6.28 9.95
CA SER A 299 3.98 7.03 10.90
C SER A 299 2.69 7.65 10.35
N SER A 300 2.41 7.52 9.05
CA SER A 300 1.19 8.09 8.46
C SER A 300 -0.07 7.43 9.03
N SER A 301 -1.05 8.26 9.43
CA SER A 301 -2.28 7.77 10.06
C SER A 301 -3.01 6.76 9.17
N GLU A 302 -3.57 5.72 9.79
CA GLU A 302 -4.31 4.65 9.10
C GLU A 302 -5.42 5.20 8.18
N PHE A 303 -6.05 6.30 8.62
CA PHE A 303 -7.04 7.05 7.85
C PHE A 303 -6.50 7.57 6.52
N LEU A 304 -5.32 8.21 6.53
CA LEU A 304 -4.70 8.75 5.31
C LEU A 304 -4.33 7.61 4.35
N ARG A 305 -3.76 6.50 4.85
CA ARG A 305 -3.38 5.35 4.01
C ARG A 305 -4.56 4.71 3.30
N GLN A 306 -5.70 4.57 3.96
CA GLN A 306 -6.92 3.99 3.36
C GLN A 306 -7.55 4.91 2.30
N ARG A 307 -7.49 6.23 2.51
CA ARG A 307 -8.12 7.21 1.60
C ARG A 307 -7.21 7.64 0.45
N LEU A 308 -5.89 7.58 0.64
CA LEU A 308 -4.91 8.10 -0.32
C LEU A 308 -5.07 7.51 -1.74
N PRO A 309 -5.25 6.19 -1.97
CA PRO A 309 -5.44 5.67 -3.32
C PRO A 309 -6.71 6.21 -4.01
N ALA A 310 -7.80 6.39 -3.25
CA ALA A 310 -9.03 6.96 -3.76
C ALA A 310 -8.90 8.45 -4.05
N LEU A 311 -8.19 9.19 -3.19
CA LEU A 311 -7.88 10.61 -3.40
C LEU A 311 -6.97 10.80 -4.62
N LEU A 312 -5.96 9.95 -4.80
CA LEU A 312 -5.10 9.95 -5.98
C LEU A 312 -5.87 9.59 -7.26
N ASP A 313 -6.81 8.65 -7.19
CA ASP A 313 -7.69 8.34 -8.33
C ASP A 313 -8.55 9.56 -8.70
N LEU A 314 -9.16 10.22 -7.71
CA LEU A 314 -9.96 11.42 -7.95
C LEU A 314 -9.11 12.59 -8.47
N ALA A 315 -7.95 12.83 -7.85
CA ALA A 315 -7.00 13.87 -8.25
C ALA A 315 -6.48 13.65 -9.67
N GLY A 316 -6.23 12.39 -10.07
CA GLY A 316 -5.82 12.06 -11.44
C GLY A 316 -6.89 12.38 -12.47
N ARG A 317 -8.14 11.97 -12.22
CA ARG A 317 -9.28 12.30 -13.10
C ARG A 317 -9.51 13.81 -13.21
N PHE A 318 -9.42 14.51 -12.08
CA PHE A 318 -9.53 15.96 -12.04
C PHE A 318 -8.35 16.63 -12.78
N GLY A 319 -7.14 16.13 -12.59
CA GLY A 319 -5.95 16.60 -13.31
C GLY A 319 -6.09 16.46 -14.82
N LEU A 320 -6.67 15.36 -15.31
CA LEU A 320 -6.95 15.18 -16.74
C LEU A 320 -7.97 16.20 -17.26
N LEU A 321 -9.01 16.52 -16.47
CA LEU A 321 -9.98 17.57 -16.80
C LEU A 321 -9.32 18.96 -16.86
N VAL A 322 -8.51 19.31 -15.86
CA VAL A 322 -7.77 20.58 -15.83
C VAL A 322 -6.82 20.69 -17.02
N LEU A 323 -6.13 19.60 -17.37
CA LEU A 323 -5.25 19.55 -18.53
C LEU A 323 -6.02 19.80 -19.84
N ALA A 324 -7.20 19.19 -20.00
CA ALA A 324 -8.06 19.43 -21.16
C ALA A 324 -8.50 20.89 -21.23
N ILE A 325 -8.98 21.47 -20.12
CA ILE A 325 -9.38 22.88 -20.03
C ILE A 325 -8.21 23.80 -20.39
N PHE A 326 -7.01 23.54 -19.87
CA PHE A 326 -5.82 24.35 -20.13
C PHE A 326 -5.49 24.41 -21.63
N TRP A 327 -5.40 23.26 -22.29
CA TRP A 327 -5.09 23.20 -23.72
C TRP A 327 -6.19 23.83 -24.58
N THR A 328 -7.45 23.58 -24.26
CA THR A 328 -8.58 24.21 -24.95
C THR A 328 -8.54 25.72 -24.79
N SER A 329 -8.23 26.23 -23.59
CA SER A 329 -8.10 27.67 -23.31
C SER A 329 -7.00 28.31 -24.15
N LEU A 330 -5.86 27.65 -24.30
CA LEU A 330 -4.73 28.15 -25.10
C LEU A 330 -5.11 28.30 -26.58
N VAL A 331 -5.86 27.33 -27.12
CA VAL A 331 -6.36 27.38 -28.51
C VAL A 331 -7.39 28.47 -28.68
N HIS A 332 -8.32 28.64 -27.73
CA HIS A 332 -9.26 29.76 -27.78
C HIS A 332 -8.54 31.11 -27.72
N ALA A 333 -7.55 31.25 -26.83
CA ALA A 333 -6.76 32.47 -26.72
C ALA A 333 -6.03 32.81 -28.03
N PHE A 334 -5.56 31.79 -28.76
CA PHE A 334 -4.90 31.97 -30.05
C PHE A 334 -5.87 32.24 -31.21
N ALA A 335 -6.96 31.47 -31.32
CA ALA A 335 -7.81 31.43 -32.51
C ALA A 335 -9.13 32.21 -32.39
N THR A 336 -9.81 32.15 -31.24
CA THR A 336 -11.12 32.81 -31.07
C THR A 336 -11.02 34.26 -30.63
N LEU A 337 -9.93 34.68 -29.97
CA LEU A 337 -9.67 36.11 -29.71
C LEU A 337 -9.31 36.90 -30.98
N ARG A 338 -8.90 36.24 -32.06
CA ARG A 338 -8.64 36.87 -33.37
C ARG A 338 -9.92 37.18 -34.16
N VAL A 339 -11.07 36.65 -33.75
CA VAL A 339 -12.39 36.94 -34.36
C VAL A 339 -12.86 38.35 -34.02
N TRP A 340 -12.42 38.86 -32.86
CA TRP A 340 -12.64 40.23 -32.43
C TRP A 340 -11.38 41.05 -32.69
N ASP A 341 -11.27 41.61 -33.89
CA ASP A 341 -10.30 42.67 -34.12
C ASP A 341 -10.73 43.90 -33.31
N PHE A 342 -10.14 44.06 -32.11
CA PHE A 342 -10.38 45.20 -31.23
C PHE A 342 -10.04 46.55 -31.88
N GLN A 343 -9.33 46.56 -33.01
CA GLN A 343 -9.03 47.78 -33.75
C GLN A 343 -10.08 48.14 -34.81
N TRP A 344 -11.00 47.23 -35.19
CA TRP A 344 -11.85 47.43 -36.38
C TRP A 344 -13.34 47.03 -36.28
N ASN A 345 -13.92 46.80 -35.10
CA ASN A 345 -15.40 46.67 -34.90
C ASN A 345 -16.14 45.74 -35.90
N ARG A 346 -15.46 44.73 -36.48
CA ARG A 346 -16.03 43.78 -37.46
C ARG A 346 -15.80 42.35 -36.98
N VAL A 347 -16.81 41.50 -37.15
CA VAL A 347 -16.73 40.05 -36.87
C VAL A 347 -16.18 39.36 -38.12
N ASP A 348 -14.97 38.82 -38.05
CA ASP A 348 -14.35 38.09 -39.16
C ASP A 348 -14.43 36.57 -38.97
N PHE A 349 -15.53 35.98 -39.44
CA PHE A 349 -15.73 34.53 -39.41
C PHE A 349 -14.76 33.76 -40.32
N VAL A 350 -14.26 34.39 -41.38
CA VAL A 350 -13.36 33.74 -42.34
C VAL A 350 -11.95 33.65 -41.75
N GLY A 351 -11.44 34.74 -41.17
CA GLY A 351 -10.18 34.75 -40.42
C GLY A 351 -10.22 33.80 -39.23
N ALA A 352 -11.34 33.73 -38.52
CA ALA A 352 -11.59 32.76 -37.45
C ALA A 352 -11.46 31.30 -37.93
N ALA A 353 -12.13 30.98 -39.04
CA ALA A 353 -12.11 29.64 -39.62
C ALA A 353 -10.70 29.23 -40.06
N TRP A 354 -9.93 30.15 -40.65
CA TRP A 354 -8.53 29.92 -40.99
C TRP A 354 -7.63 29.74 -39.77
N ALA A 355 -7.85 30.54 -38.71
CA ALA A 355 -7.12 30.44 -37.45
C ALA A 355 -7.31 29.08 -36.74
N LEU A 356 -8.45 28.40 -36.98
CA LEU A 356 -8.68 27.02 -36.53
C LEU A 356 -8.23 25.97 -37.55
N ALA A 357 -8.34 26.24 -38.85
CA ALA A 357 -7.99 25.29 -39.90
C ALA A 357 -6.49 24.97 -39.90
N VAL A 358 -5.61 25.97 -39.74
CA VAL A 358 -4.16 25.77 -39.72
C VAL A 358 -3.71 24.81 -38.60
N PRO A 359 -4.00 25.06 -37.31
CA PRO A 359 -3.62 24.13 -36.24
C PRO A 359 -4.31 22.76 -36.38
N THR A 360 -5.52 22.70 -36.95
CA THR A 360 -6.20 21.42 -37.26
C THR A 360 -5.41 20.62 -38.29
N ILE A 361 -5.00 21.23 -39.40
CA ILE A 361 -4.22 20.59 -40.46
C ILE A 361 -2.86 20.13 -39.93
N ILE A 362 -2.17 20.96 -39.13
CA ILE A 362 -0.91 20.60 -38.50
C ILE A 362 -1.10 19.39 -37.56
N SER A 363 -2.12 19.42 -36.71
CA SER A 363 -2.40 18.33 -35.76
C SER A 363 -2.78 17.03 -36.47
N LEU A 364 -3.64 17.09 -37.49
CA LEU A 364 -4.00 15.94 -38.32
C LEU A 364 -2.81 15.40 -39.10
N GLY A 365 -1.97 16.27 -39.66
CA GLY A 365 -0.73 15.90 -40.34
C GLY A 365 0.23 15.19 -39.40
N TRP A 366 0.42 15.72 -38.18
CA TRP A 366 1.22 15.06 -37.14
C TRP A 366 0.64 13.70 -36.74
N ILE A 367 -0.68 13.62 -36.49
CA ILE A 367 -1.36 12.38 -36.13
C ILE A 367 -1.23 11.32 -37.23
N ALA A 368 -1.38 11.71 -38.50
CA ALA A 368 -1.22 10.82 -39.64
C ALA A 368 0.23 10.33 -39.79
N LEU A 369 1.22 11.22 -39.61
CA LEU A 369 2.64 10.90 -39.72
C LEU A 369 3.13 10.00 -38.58
N SER A 370 2.68 10.28 -37.35
CA SER A 370 3.21 9.65 -36.12
C SER A 370 2.32 8.56 -35.54
N GLY A 371 1.06 8.43 -35.99
CA GLY A 371 0.05 7.54 -35.40
C GLY A 371 0.40 6.06 -35.45
N ARG A 372 1.18 5.64 -36.47
CA ARG A 372 1.64 4.26 -36.65
C ARG A 372 2.78 3.86 -35.70
N ASN A 373 3.46 4.82 -35.08
CA ASN A 373 4.62 4.57 -34.23
C ASN A 373 4.21 4.13 -32.82
N LEU A 374 3.77 2.88 -32.66
CA LEU A 374 3.42 2.32 -31.35
C LEU A 374 4.62 2.31 -30.38
N GLU A 375 5.84 2.14 -30.89
CA GLU A 375 7.06 2.12 -30.07
C GLU A 375 7.28 3.43 -29.31
N PHE A 376 6.73 4.54 -29.80
CA PHE A 376 6.74 5.81 -29.08
C PHE A 376 6.25 5.64 -27.63
N LEU A 377 5.19 4.84 -27.39
CA LEU A 377 4.64 4.65 -26.05
C LEU A 377 5.66 4.00 -25.10
N ASN A 378 6.45 3.05 -25.61
CA ASN A 378 7.51 2.38 -24.86
C ASN A 378 8.77 3.26 -24.72
N ARG A 379 9.08 4.10 -25.71
CA ARG A 379 10.25 5.01 -25.68
C ARG A 379 10.01 6.25 -24.82
N SER A 380 8.76 6.70 -24.73
CA SER A 380 8.32 7.82 -23.87
C SER A 380 7.96 7.37 -22.45
N SER A 381 8.33 6.16 -22.05
CA SER A 381 8.21 5.64 -20.69
C SER A 381 9.59 5.43 -20.04
N LEU A 382 9.62 5.19 -18.73
CA LEU A 382 10.86 4.89 -18.01
C LEU A 382 11.31 3.43 -18.19
N HIS A 383 10.55 2.61 -18.92
CA HIS A 383 10.85 1.20 -19.15
C HIS A 383 12.26 0.99 -19.71
N ASN A 384 12.66 1.73 -20.75
CA ASN A 384 13.98 1.54 -21.37
C ASN A 384 15.14 1.93 -20.44
N PHE A 385 14.96 2.99 -19.65
CA PHE A 385 15.94 3.37 -18.63
C PHE A 385 16.08 2.24 -17.61
N TYR A 386 14.96 1.80 -17.05
CA TYR A 386 14.88 0.73 -16.06
C TYR A 386 15.47 -0.60 -16.58
N ARG A 387 15.02 -1.07 -17.74
CA ARG A 387 15.57 -2.23 -18.47
C ARG A 387 17.08 -2.14 -18.59
N SER A 388 17.60 -1.02 -19.07
CA SER A 388 19.04 -0.88 -19.27
C SER A 388 19.82 -0.98 -17.96
N ARG A 389 19.28 -0.48 -16.84
CA ARG A 389 19.93 -0.55 -15.52
C ARG A 389 19.89 -1.98 -14.98
N LEU A 390 18.76 -2.67 -15.13
CA LEU A 390 18.64 -4.08 -14.74
C LEU A 390 19.57 -4.98 -15.57
N SER A 391 19.58 -4.86 -16.90
CA SER A 391 20.45 -5.69 -17.75
C SER A 391 21.92 -5.53 -17.38
N ARG A 392 22.38 -4.30 -17.11
CA ARG A 392 23.79 -4.05 -16.74
C ARG A 392 24.14 -4.54 -15.34
N ALA A 393 23.20 -4.46 -14.39
CA ALA A 393 23.43 -4.91 -13.01
C ALA A 393 23.35 -6.44 -12.89
N TYR A 394 22.26 -7.05 -13.36
CA TYR A 394 21.97 -8.46 -13.16
C TYR A 394 22.53 -9.34 -14.27
N LEU A 395 22.16 -9.09 -15.53
CA LEU A 395 22.70 -9.91 -16.62
C LEU A 395 24.20 -9.64 -16.80
N GLY A 396 24.65 -8.40 -16.61
CA GLY A 396 26.07 -8.04 -16.60
C GLY A 396 26.88 -8.79 -15.54
N ALA A 397 26.29 -9.18 -14.40
CA ALA A 397 26.97 -10.00 -13.39
C ALA A 397 27.35 -11.40 -13.93
N ALA A 398 26.52 -11.94 -14.84
CA ALA A 398 26.75 -13.21 -15.52
C ALA A 398 27.56 -13.08 -16.82
N ASN A 399 28.09 -11.88 -17.12
CA ASN A 399 28.89 -11.65 -18.31
C ASN A 399 30.38 -11.79 -18.01
N LEU A 400 30.95 -12.97 -18.29
CA LEU A 400 32.37 -13.26 -18.08
C LEU A 400 33.34 -12.32 -18.84
N GLN A 401 32.85 -11.59 -19.86
CA GLN A 401 33.66 -10.62 -20.59
C GLN A 401 33.83 -9.29 -19.84
N ARG A 402 33.02 -9.02 -18.81
CA ARG A 402 33.19 -7.87 -17.92
C ARG A 402 34.34 -8.14 -16.95
N LYS A 403 35.51 -7.58 -17.26
CA LYS A 403 36.71 -7.66 -16.40
C LYS A 403 36.48 -6.97 -15.04
N GLN A 404 37.22 -7.39 -14.01
CA GLN A 404 37.28 -6.65 -12.73
C GLN A 404 37.61 -5.17 -12.98
N GLY A 405 36.82 -4.26 -12.39
CA GLY A 405 36.92 -2.81 -12.60
C GLY A 405 36.01 -2.23 -13.69
N SER A 406 35.30 -3.07 -14.46
CA SER A 406 34.28 -2.62 -15.42
C SER A 406 33.17 -1.86 -14.70
N LYS A 407 32.67 -0.78 -15.31
CA LYS A 407 31.64 0.05 -14.66
C LYS A 407 30.25 -0.43 -15.08
N VAL A 408 29.31 -0.54 -14.13
CA VAL A 408 27.92 -0.92 -14.43
C VAL A 408 27.21 0.08 -15.35
N THR A 409 27.72 1.31 -15.47
CA THR A 409 27.17 2.31 -16.39
C THR A 409 27.55 2.06 -17.85
N GLU A 410 28.64 1.34 -18.11
CA GLU A 410 29.09 1.07 -19.47
C GLU A 410 28.16 0.06 -20.15
N VAL A 411 27.83 0.30 -21.41
CA VAL A 411 26.99 -0.61 -22.21
C VAL A 411 27.90 -1.67 -22.81
N HIS A 412 27.60 -2.93 -22.55
CA HIS A 412 28.33 -4.06 -23.14
C HIS A 412 27.36 -4.89 -24.00
N GLY A 413 27.71 -5.13 -25.27
CA GLY A 413 26.79 -5.75 -26.24
C GLY A 413 26.31 -7.15 -25.84
N ASN A 414 27.16 -7.90 -25.13
CA ASN A 414 26.83 -9.23 -24.62
C ASN A 414 26.14 -9.23 -23.26
N ASP A 415 25.73 -8.08 -22.69
CA ASP A 415 24.98 -8.10 -21.42
C ASP A 415 23.57 -8.66 -21.56
N ASP A 416 22.97 -8.59 -22.74
CA ASP A 416 21.62 -9.06 -22.98
C ASP A 416 21.62 -10.12 -24.08
N VAL A 417 20.74 -11.10 -23.98
CA VAL A 417 20.69 -12.25 -24.89
C VAL A 417 19.29 -12.32 -25.50
N PRO A 418 19.14 -12.61 -26.80
CA PRO A 418 17.82 -12.85 -27.36
C PRO A 418 17.11 -14.00 -26.63
N LEU A 419 15.84 -13.84 -26.27
CA LEU A 419 15.09 -14.86 -25.50
C LEU A 419 14.99 -16.20 -26.26
N LYS A 420 14.98 -16.15 -27.60
CA LYS A 420 15.05 -17.35 -28.46
C LYS A 420 16.36 -18.14 -28.33
N ASP A 421 17.45 -17.44 -28.00
CA ASP A 421 18.80 -17.99 -27.87
C ASP A 421 19.12 -18.29 -26.39
N TYR A 422 18.26 -17.86 -25.46
CA TYR A 422 18.36 -18.14 -24.04
C TYR A 422 17.91 -19.56 -23.73
N LYS A 423 18.87 -20.46 -23.46
CA LYS A 423 18.64 -21.90 -23.28
C LYS A 423 19.45 -22.49 -22.11
N PRO A 424 19.22 -22.05 -20.86
CA PRO A 424 19.94 -22.56 -19.68
C PRO A 424 19.85 -24.08 -19.49
N HIS A 425 18.73 -24.68 -19.92
CA HIS A 425 18.45 -26.10 -19.77
C HIS A 425 19.42 -27.00 -20.52
N LEU A 426 19.99 -26.55 -21.64
CA LEU A 426 20.91 -27.37 -22.44
C LEU A 426 22.24 -27.65 -21.73
N ASN A 427 22.58 -26.86 -20.72
CA ASN A 427 23.78 -27.04 -19.91
C ASN A 427 23.43 -27.54 -18.48
N GLY A 428 22.22 -28.08 -18.30
CA GLY A 428 21.76 -28.67 -17.04
C GLY A 428 21.15 -27.69 -16.02
N GLY A 429 21.08 -26.38 -16.34
CA GLY A 429 20.36 -25.41 -15.52
C GLY A 429 18.83 -25.64 -15.53
N PRO A 430 18.07 -25.14 -14.54
CA PRO A 430 16.60 -25.25 -14.58
C PRO A 430 15.99 -24.56 -15.80
N VAL A 431 14.86 -25.07 -16.30
CA VAL A 431 14.06 -24.35 -17.29
C VAL A 431 13.48 -23.10 -16.62
N HIS A 432 13.97 -21.94 -17.05
CA HIS A 432 13.57 -20.67 -16.46
C HIS A 432 12.25 -20.17 -17.07
N ILE A 433 11.24 -19.98 -16.21
CA ILE A 433 9.93 -19.43 -16.52
C ILE A 433 9.85 -18.00 -15.97
N ILE A 434 9.65 -17.00 -16.84
CA ILE A 434 9.47 -15.59 -16.48
C ILE A 434 8.00 -15.24 -16.58
N ASN A 435 7.41 -14.76 -15.49
CA ASN A 435 5.99 -14.41 -15.46
C ASN A 435 5.76 -12.90 -15.59
N VAL A 436 4.77 -12.53 -16.40
CA VAL A 436 4.31 -11.15 -16.60
C VAL A 436 2.78 -11.09 -16.56
N CYS A 437 2.21 -9.91 -16.34
CA CYS A 437 0.75 -9.71 -16.37
C CYS A 437 0.31 -9.05 -17.68
N ILE A 438 -0.65 -9.67 -18.37
CA ILE A 438 -1.42 -9.06 -19.45
C ILE A 438 -2.61 -8.33 -18.83
N ASN A 439 -2.68 -7.01 -18.98
CA ASN A 439 -3.77 -6.22 -18.41
C ASN A 439 -5.04 -6.29 -19.27
N GLN A 440 -6.20 -6.46 -18.62
CA GLN A 440 -7.50 -6.61 -19.29
C GLN A 440 -8.65 -6.06 -18.43
N THR A 441 -9.17 -4.87 -18.76
CA THR A 441 -10.11 -4.15 -17.89
C THR A 441 -11.54 -4.04 -18.41
N TYR A 442 -11.82 -4.23 -19.71
CA TYR A 442 -13.16 -3.97 -20.25
C TYR A 442 -13.74 -5.02 -21.21
N GLN A 443 -12.98 -6.03 -21.62
CA GLN A 443 -13.43 -6.97 -22.65
C GLN A 443 -13.05 -8.41 -22.30
N ARG A 444 -13.71 -8.99 -21.28
CA ARG A 444 -13.43 -10.36 -20.80
C ARG A 444 -14.58 -11.31 -21.14
N GLU A 445 -14.27 -12.47 -21.69
CA GLU A 445 -15.21 -13.58 -21.85
C GLU A 445 -15.36 -14.29 -20.49
N GLY A 446 -16.58 -14.32 -19.94
CA GLY A 446 -16.91 -14.95 -18.65
C GLY A 446 -16.97 -13.97 -17.45
N LEU A 447 -18.11 -14.00 -16.73
CA LEU A 447 -18.41 -13.13 -15.58
C LEU A 447 -17.50 -13.38 -14.36
N TYR A 448 -16.95 -14.58 -14.24
CA TYR A 448 -16.31 -15.07 -13.02
C TYR A 448 -14.92 -14.50 -12.73
N ASN A 449 -14.31 -13.79 -13.70
CA ASN A 449 -12.94 -13.28 -13.58
C ASN A 449 -12.80 -11.75 -13.81
N ILE A 450 -13.91 -10.99 -13.72
CA ILE A 450 -13.91 -9.54 -13.98
C ILE A 450 -12.99 -8.79 -13.01
N ASP A 451 -12.95 -9.19 -11.73
CA ASP A 451 -12.19 -8.49 -10.69
C ASP A 451 -10.67 -8.63 -10.82
N ARG A 452 -10.20 -9.64 -11.55
CA ARG A 452 -8.75 -9.89 -11.70
C ARG A 452 -8.07 -8.83 -12.56
N GLN A 453 -8.82 -8.26 -13.52
CA GLN A 453 -8.37 -7.23 -14.46
C GLN A 453 -7.03 -7.49 -15.20
N GLY A 454 -6.59 -8.75 -15.22
CA GLY A 454 -5.41 -9.21 -15.93
C GLY A 454 -5.21 -10.72 -15.80
N ASP A 455 -4.37 -11.26 -16.69
CA ASP A 455 -4.02 -12.68 -16.77
C ASP A 455 -2.51 -12.89 -16.65
N LEU A 456 -2.11 -14.04 -16.12
CA LEU A 456 -0.70 -14.43 -16.07
C LEU A 456 -0.24 -14.90 -17.45
N MET A 457 0.90 -14.39 -17.90
CA MET A 457 1.61 -14.92 -19.06
C MET A 457 2.99 -15.39 -18.62
N SER A 458 3.28 -16.66 -18.89
CA SER A 458 4.55 -17.30 -18.58
C SER A 458 5.37 -17.44 -19.86
N LEU A 459 6.63 -17.00 -19.81
CA LEU A 459 7.59 -17.13 -20.90
C LEU A 459 8.71 -18.06 -20.50
N VAL A 460 9.22 -18.83 -21.46
CA VAL A 460 10.40 -19.69 -21.24
C VAL A 460 11.50 -19.35 -22.24
N GLY A 461 12.70 -19.81 -21.93
CA GLY A 461 13.80 -19.87 -22.90
C GLY A 461 13.38 -20.55 -24.21
N SER A 462 14.14 -20.32 -25.28
CA SER A 462 13.76 -20.70 -26.66
C SER A 462 12.60 -19.88 -27.26
N GLY A 463 12.11 -18.87 -26.55
CA GLY A 463 11.14 -17.91 -27.08
C GLY A 463 9.71 -18.44 -27.16
N TYR A 464 9.30 -19.31 -26.23
CA TYR A 464 7.91 -19.73 -26.09
C TYR A 464 7.21 -18.96 -24.97
N TYR A 465 5.91 -18.74 -25.13
CA TYR A 465 5.06 -18.12 -24.12
C TYR A 465 3.71 -18.83 -24.04
N LYS A 466 3.10 -18.77 -22.87
CA LYS A 466 1.76 -19.30 -22.60
C LYS A 466 0.99 -18.28 -21.79
N VAL A 467 -0.22 -17.96 -22.24
CA VAL A 467 -1.19 -17.26 -21.39
C VAL A 467 -1.93 -18.32 -20.59
N GLN A 468 -2.17 -18.03 -19.31
CA GLN A 468 -2.89 -18.87 -18.36
C GLN A 468 -4.06 -19.64 -19.02
N GLY A 469 -4.07 -20.98 -18.86
CA GLY A 469 -5.13 -21.85 -19.39
C GLY A 469 -5.15 -22.03 -20.92
N ARG A 470 -4.16 -21.51 -21.67
CA ARG A 470 -4.04 -21.66 -23.13
C ARG A 470 -2.83 -22.51 -23.52
N GLN A 471 -2.68 -22.82 -24.81
CA GLN A 471 -1.52 -23.55 -25.32
C GLN A 471 -0.27 -22.67 -25.42
N TRP A 472 0.91 -23.29 -25.38
CA TRP A 472 2.17 -22.62 -25.66
C TRP A 472 2.25 -22.16 -27.12
N LEU A 473 2.74 -20.94 -27.32
CA LEU A 473 2.94 -20.31 -28.61
C LEU A 473 4.38 -19.82 -28.72
N GLN A 474 4.92 -19.78 -29.93
CA GLN A 474 6.25 -19.25 -30.18
C GLN A 474 6.19 -17.74 -30.47
N LEU A 475 7.15 -16.99 -29.95
CA LEU A 475 7.32 -15.57 -30.25
C LEU A 475 7.67 -15.37 -31.72
N LYS A 476 7.00 -14.43 -32.37
CA LYS A 476 7.31 -14.04 -33.76
C LYS A 476 8.58 -13.20 -33.82
N ALA A 477 9.39 -13.41 -34.87
CA ALA A 477 10.58 -12.61 -35.15
C ALA A 477 10.22 -11.11 -35.29
N GLY A 478 11.00 -10.23 -34.64
CA GLY A 478 10.81 -8.77 -34.70
C GLY A 478 10.00 -8.13 -33.55
N THR A 479 9.59 -8.90 -32.53
CA THR A 479 8.92 -8.39 -31.32
C THR A 479 9.76 -8.72 -30.07
N LEU A 480 9.65 -7.92 -28.98
CA LEU A 480 10.37 -8.05 -27.68
C LEU A 480 11.41 -9.19 -27.66
N SER A 481 12.64 -8.90 -28.07
CA SER A 481 13.54 -9.97 -28.47
C SER A 481 14.48 -10.46 -27.39
N THR A 482 14.71 -9.71 -26.31
CA THR A 482 15.79 -10.00 -25.35
C THR A 482 15.31 -10.35 -23.96
N LEU A 483 16.08 -11.19 -23.27
CA LEU A 483 15.87 -11.59 -21.89
C LEU A 483 15.70 -10.38 -20.96
N GLY A 484 16.56 -9.37 -21.11
CA GLY A 484 16.52 -8.15 -20.29
C GLY A 484 15.24 -7.35 -20.44
N THR A 485 14.59 -7.36 -21.61
CA THR A 485 13.28 -6.70 -21.77
C THR A 485 12.20 -7.45 -20.99
N TRP A 486 12.16 -8.78 -21.11
CA TRP A 486 11.18 -9.60 -20.39
C TRP A 486 11.39 -9.58 -18.88
N MET A 487 12.64 -9.59 -18.43
CA MET A 487 13.02 -9.35 -17.03
C MET A 487 12.50 -8.00 -16.54
N ALA A 488 12.66 -6.93 -17.32
CA ALA A 488 12.19 -5.60 -16.96
C ALA A 488 10.65 -5.47 -16.97
N VAL A 489 9.97 -6.14 -17.91
CA VAL A 489 8.50 -6.20 -17.92
C VAL A 489 7.99 -6.96 -16.70
N SER A 490 8.63 -8.08 -16.34
CA SER A 490 8.28 -8.86 -15.15
C SER A 490 8.42 -8.04 -13.86
N GLY A 491 9.29 -7.03 -13.82
CA GLY A 491 9.46 -6.09 -12.69
C GLY A 491 8.79 -4.72 -12.86
N ALA A 492 7.88 -4.54 -13.82
CA ALA A 492 7.27 -3.24 -14.13
C ALA A 492 6.11 -2.88 -13.18
N ALA A 493 6.41 -2.70 -11.89
CA ALA A 493 5.42 -2.51 -10.83
C ALA A 493 4.63 -1.19 -10.93
N ALA A 494 5.24 -0.10 -11.40
CA ALA A 494 4.53 1.16 -11.67
C ALA A 494 4.02 1.20 -13.11
N ALA A 495 2.75 0.87 -13.32
CA ALA A 495 2.15 0.86 -14.65
C ALA A 495 0.70 1.39 -14.64
N PRO A 496 0.24 2.05 -15.72
CA PRO A 496 -1.18 2.38 -15.92
C PRO A 496 -2.15 1.20 -15.79
N GLY A 497 -1.69 -0.02 -16.11
CA GLY A 497 -2.38 -1.27 -15.78
C GLY A 497 -1.61 -2.04 -14.72
N MET A 498 -2.28 -2.36 -13.61
CA MET A 498 -1.74 -3.11 -12.47
C MET A 498 -2.65 -4.29 -12.08
N GLY A 499 -3.23 -4.97 -13.07
CA GLY A 499 -4.17 -6.07 -12.82
C GLY A 499 -5.34 -5.60 -11.95
N SER A 500 -5.67 -6.36 -10.91
CA SER A 500 -6.77 -6.05 -9.97
C SER A 500 -6.63 -4.70 -9.23
N LEU A 501 -5.44 -4.12 -9.23
CA LEU A 501 -5.14 -2.83 -8.61
C LEU A 501 -5.28 -1.65 -9.59
N THR A 502 -5.72 -1.91 -10.82
CA THR A 502 -5.86 -0.88 -11.84
C THR A 502 -6.91 0.16 -11.45
N ARG A 503 -6.50 1.44 -11.45
CA ARG A 503 -7.35 2.59 -11.12
C ARG A 503 -7.19 3.66 -12.21
N PRO A 504 -8.27 4.09 -12.89
CA PRO A 504 -8.18 5.02 -14.01
C PRO A 504 -7.48 6.34 -13.71
N GLY A 505 -7.68 6.90 -12.52
CA GLY A 505 -7.04 8.14 -12.10
C GLY A 505 -5.55 7.97 -11.82
N ILE A 506 -5.14 6.90 -11.15
CA ILE A 506 -3.71 6.60 -10.97
C ILE A 506 -3.06 6.37 -12.34
N ALA A 507 -3.73 5.64 -13.23
CA ALA A 507 -3.26 5.41 -14.59
C ALA A 507 -3.06 6.73 -15.35
N SER A 508 -4.04 7.64 -15.27
CA SER A 508 -3.92 8.98 -15.88
C SER A 508 -2.69 9.74 -15.35
N VAL A 509 -2.44 9.72 -14.04
CA VAL A 509 -1.28 10.38 -13.41
C VAL A 509 0.04 9.77 -13.89
N LEU A 510 0.16 8.44 -13.89
CA LEU A 510 1.37 7.74 -14.34
C LEU A 510 1.65 7.99 -15.82
N THR A 511 0.60 8.05 -16.64
CA THR A 511 0.70 8.32 -18.07
C THR A 511 1.10 9.76 -18.33
N THR A 512 0.40 10.75 -17.75
CA THR A 512 0.70 12.17 -17.95
C THR A 512 2.09 12.50 -17.45
N LEU A 513 2.47 12.03 -16.26
CA LEU A 513 3.82 12.25 -15.72
C LEU A 513 4.91 11.47 -16.45
N GLY A 514 4.57 10.46 -17.26
CA GLY A 514 5.56 9.63 -17.95
C GLY A 514 6.35 8.67 -17.06
N VAL A 515 5.93 8.44 -15.80
CA VAL A 515 6.64 7.61 -14.80
C VAL A 515 6.34 6.11 -14.92
N ARG A 516 5.78 5.67 -16.05
CA ARG A 516 5.33 4.29 -16.27
C ARG A 516 6.46 3.35 -16.69
N LEU A 517 6.37 2.09 -16.27
CA LEU A 517 7.32 1.00 -16.57
C LEU A 517 6.72 -0.11 -17.44
N GLY A 518 5.40 -0.18 -17.59
CA GLY A 518 4.75 -1.19 -18.43
C GLY A 518 5.08 -1.04 -19.91
N TYR A 519 4.71 -2.05 -20.70
CA TYR A 519 5.17 -2.21 -22.07
C TYR A 519 4.02 -2.60 -23.03
N TRP A 520 3.92 -1.91 -24.16
CA TRP A 520 3.03 -2.27 -25.25
C TRP A 520 3.69 -3.29 -26.17
N TRP A 521 3.13 -4.50 -26.20
CA TRP A 521 3.57 -5.61 -27.03
C TRP A 521 2.57 -5.91 -28.15
N ARG A 522 3.08 -6.16 -29.35
CA ARG A 522 2.29 -6.58 -30.51
C ARG A 522 2.52 -8.07 -30.77
N THR A 523 1.49 -8.90 -30.65
CA THR A 523 1.60 -10.36 -30.78
C THR A 523 1.53 -10.87 -32.24
N GLY A 524 1.06 -10.05 -33.17
CA GLY A 524 1.02 -10.36 -34.60
C GLY A 524 0.29 -9.31 -35.45
N ASP A 525 -0.04 -9.67 -36.70
CA ASP A 525 -0.60 -8.77 -37.73
C ASP A 525 -2.11 -8.90 -37.95
N LYS A 526 -2.84 -9.60 -37.07
CA LYS A 526 -4.29 -9.89 -37.25
C LYS A 526 -5.22 -8.68 -37.07
N ASP A 527 -4.72 -7.45 -37.03
CA ASP A 527 -5.59 -6.27 -36.92
C ASP A 527 -6.19 -5.95 -38.30
N THR A 528 -7.46 -6.30 -38.50
CA THR A 528 -8.22 -6.03 -39.73
C THR A 528 -8.96 -4.69 -39.72
N GLN A 529 -9.02 -4.00 -38.57
CA GLN A 529 -9.64 -2.68 -38.48
C GLN A 529 -8.69 -1.56 -38.90
N TRP A 530 -9.12 -0.69 -39.81
CA TRP A 530 -8.34 0.44 -40.33
C TRP A 530 -7.81 1.38 -39.24
N SER A 531 -8.58 1.60 -38.16
CA SER A 531 -8.17 2.47 -37.04
C SER A 531 -7.10 1.85 -36.14
N SER A 532 -7.00 0.52 -36.02
CA SER A 532 -5.90 -0.15 -35.28
C SER A 532 -4.62 -0.23 -36.11
N ILE A 533 -4.72 -0.04 -37.43
CA ILE A 533 -3.58 0.00 -38.34
C ILE A 533 -2.98 1.40 -38.43
N LEU A 534 -3.82 2.45 -38.54
CA LEU A 534 -3.34 3.82 -38.74
C LEU A 534 -2.99 4.57 -37.45
N LEU A 535 -3.70 4.30 -36.34
CA LEU A 535 -3.57 5.08 -35.09
C LEU A 535 -3.27 4.22 -33.83
N PRO A 536 -2.44 3.16 -33.89
CA PRO A 536 -2.14 2.33 -32.71
C PRO A 536 -1.52 3.12 -31.54
N LYS A 537 -0.68 4.14 -31.83
CA LYS A 537 -0.06 4.99 -30.80
C LYS A 537 -1.10 5.72 -29.96
N TYR A 538 -2.06 6.38 -30.59
CA TYR A 538 -3.09 7.17 -29.89
C TYR A 538 -4.13 6.28 -29.22
N LYS A 539 -4.44 5.11 -29.79
CA LYS A 539 -5.24 4.09 -29.11
C LYS A 539 -4.57 3.61 -27.82
N GLY A 540 -3.27 3.30 -27.88
CA GLY A 540 -2.52 2.91 -26.69
C GLY A 540 -2.42 4.03 -25.66
N LEU A 541 -2.18 5.28 -26.07
CA LEU A 541 -2.17 6.44 -25.17
C LEU A 541 -3.52 6.64 -24.47
N TYR A 542 -4.63 6.54 -25.21
CA TYR A 542 -5.99 6.58 -24.66
C TYR A 542 -6.24 5.43 -23.68
N SER A 543 -5.82 4.21 -24.04
CA SER A 543 -5.91 3.03 -23.19
C SER A 543 -5.17 3.23 -21.87
N GLU A 544 -3.97 3.81 -21.89
CA GLU A 544 -3.24 4.10 -20.65
C GLU A 544 -3.91 5.21 -19.82
N LEU A 545 -4.33 6.32 -20.43
CA LEU A 545 -4.97 7.44 -19.72
C LEU A 545 -6.25 7.05 -18.98
N LEU A 546 -7.02 6.12 -19.56
CA LEU A 546 -8.31 5.70 -19.01
C LEU A 546 -8.30 4.31 -18.38
N ALA A 547 -7.12 3.69 -18.29
CA ALA A 547 -6.96 2.31 -17.85
C ALA A 547 -7.87 1.30 -18.59
N LYS A 548 -7.97 1.45 -19.92
CA LYS A 548 -8.79 0.58 -20.79
C LYS A 548 -7.90 -0.36 -21.60
N PHE A 549 -7.70 -1.56 -21.09
CA PHE A 549 -6.87 -2.60 -21.71
C PHE A 549 -7.74 -3.76 -22.22
N ALA A 550 -7.54 -4.14 -23.48
CA ALA A 550 -8.29 -5.20 -24.14
C ALA A 550 -7.80 -6.61 -23.76
N GLY A 551 -6.62 -6.73 -23.16
CA GLY A 551 -5.96 -8.01 -22.90
C GLY A 551 -5.79 -8.83 -24.17
N THR A 552 -6.09 -10.13 -24.07
CA THR A 552 -5.91 -11.07 -25.18
C THR A 552 -6.89 -10.91 -26.34
N ALA A 553 -7.91 -10.05 -26.21
CA ALA A 553 -8.83 -9.72 -27.29
C ALA A 553 -8.22 -8.81 -28.36
N SER A 554 -7.06 -8.19 -28.08
CA SER A 554 -6.31 -7.37 -29.03
C SER A 554 -4.94 -7.98 -29.36
N ASN A 555 -4.44 -7.69 -30.56
CA ASN A 555 -3.05 -7.99 -30.94
C ASN A 555 -2.06 -7.01 -30.33
N THR A 556 -2.52 -5.86 -29.83
CA THR A 556 -1.70 -4.87 -29.12
C THR A 556 -2.04 -4.94 -27.64
N GLN A 557 -1.18 -5.61 -26.88
CA GLN A 557 -1.39 -5.98 -25.48
C GLN A 557 -0.52 -5.12 -24.57
N TYR A 558 -1.06 -4.76 -23.41
CA TYR A 558 -0.33 -4.00 -22.40
C TYR A 558 0.18 -4.93 -21.30
N LEU A 559 1.50 -5.01 -21.17
CA LEU A 559 2.20 -5.88 -20.24
C LEU A 559 2.71 -5.10 -19.03
N SER A 560 2.67 -5.73 -17.86
CA SER A 560 3.17 -5.20 -16.59
C SER A 560 3.75 -6.30 -15.71
N ASP A 561 4.17 -5.95 -14.50
CA ASP A 561 4.71 -6.89 -13.50
C ASP A 561 3.84 -8.14 -13.34
N GLY A 562 4.47 -9.32 -13.26
CA GLY A 562 3.76 -10.60 -13.05
C GLY A 562 2.97 -10.62 -11.74
N GLY A 563 3.44 -9.90 -10.72
CA GLY A 563 2.82 -9.79 -9.41
C GLY A 563 1.47 -9.08 -9.41
N HIS A 564 1.13 -8.32 -10.46
CA HIS A 564 -0.22 -7.78 -10.64
C HIS A 564 -1.29 -8.86 -10.88
N SER A 565 -0.87 -10.06 -11.31
CA SER A 565 -1.73 -11.24 -11.41
C SER A 565 -1.46 -12.20 -10.25
N GLU A 566 -0.22 -12.66 -10.10
CA GLU A 566 0.20 -13.69 -9.14
C GLU A 566 1.68 -13.48 -8.79
N ASN A 567 1.97 -13.04 -7.55
CA ASN A 567 3.30 -12.58 -7.15
C ASN A 567 4.25 -13.69 -6.70
N THR A 568 3.73 -14.87 -6.33
CA THR A 568 4.50 -15.97 -5.72
C THR A 568 5.35 -16.74 -6.73
N ALA A 569 5.01 -16.66 -8.02
CA ALA A 569 5.58 -17.45 -9.12
C ALA A 569 5.28 -18.96 -9.04
N VAL A 570 4.38 -19.40 -8.16
CA VAL A 570 4.05 -20.83 -8.01
C VAL A 570 3.04 -21.31 -9.06
N TYR A 571 2.18 -20.42 -9.58
CA TYR A 571 1.10 -20.78 -10.50
C TYR A 571 1.54 -21.69 -11.68
N PRO A 572 2.56 -21.35 -12.49
CA PRO A 572 2.99 -22.21 -13.60
C PRO A 572 3.61 -23.54 -13.15
N LEU A 573 4.13 -23.62 -11.92
CA LEU A 573 4.65 -24.87 -11.35
C LEU A 573 3.52 -25.84 -10.97
N LEU A 574 2.37 -25.31 -10.54
CA LEU A 574 1.14 -26.08 -10.34
C LEU A 574 0.56 -26.59 -11.68
N GLU A 575 0.61 -25.77 -12.74
CA GLU A 575 0.26 -26.22 -14.09
C GLU A 575 1.17 -27.35 -14.56
N ALA A 576 2.46 -27.28 -14.22
CA ALA A 576 3.45 -28.31 -14.55
C ALA A 576 3.40 -29.57 -13.66
N ARG A 577 2.46 -29.63 -12.71
CA ARG A 577 2.26 -30.75 -11.77
C ARG A 577 3.50 -31.13 -10.96
N CYS A 578 4.23 -30.13 -10.48
CA CYS A 578 5.44 -30.37 -9.68
C CYS A 578 5.11 -31.19 -8.42
N GLU A 579 5.92 -32.22 -8.18
CA GLU A 579 5.87 -33.03 -6.97
C GLU A 579 6.37 -32.23 -5.76
N LEU A 580 7.42 -31.44 -5.95
CA LEU A 580 7.97 -30.55 -4.94
C LEU A 580 8.06 -29.12 -5.49
N ILE A 581 7.61 -28.16 -4.70
CA ILE A 581 7.78 -26.74 -4.96
C ILE A 581 8.47 -26.11 -3.75
N VAL A 582 9.63 -25.48 -3.96
CA VAL A 582 10.24 -24.61 -2.95
C VAL A 582 9.95 -23.17 -3.36
N MET A 583 9.29 -22.40 -2.50
CA MET A 583 8.85 -21.04 -2.76
C MET A 583 9.52 -20.06 -1.81
N ALA A 584 10.21 -19.07 -2.35
CA ALA A 584 10.62 -17.89 -1.60
C ALA A 584 9.52 -16.82 -1.64
N ASP A 585 8.88 -16.50 -0.51
CA ASP A 585 7.89 -15.42 -0.39
C ASP A 585 8.53 -14.10 0.07
N CYS A 586 9.00 -13.31 -0.88
CA CYS A 586 9.72 -12.09 -0.65
C CYS A 586 8.85 -10.84 -0.82
N GLY A 587 7.52 -10.98 -0.86
CA GLY A 587 6.58 -9.86 -0.82
C GLY A 587 6.68 -9.12 0.52
N ALA A 588 6.61 -7.77 0.51
CA ALA A 588 6.70 -6.98 1.73
C ALA A 588 5.41 -7.16 2.54
N ASP A 589 5.56 -7.79 3.70
CA ASP A 589 4.44 -8.14 4.55
C ASP A 589 4.84 -8.03 6.02
N PRO A 590 5.02 -6.79 6.53
CA PRO A 590 5.46 -6.56 7.92
C PRO A 590 4.47 -7.08 8.96
N ALA A 591 3.23 -7.35 8.55
CA ALA A 591 2.20 -7.89 9.42
C ALA A 591 1.97 -9.39 9.20
N TYR A 592 2.78 -10.05 8.35
CA TYR A 592 2.69 -11.48 8.03
C TYR A 592 1.25 -11.95 7.75
N LYS A 593 0.53 -11.21 6.89
CA LYS A 593 -0.85 -11.54 6.48
C LYS A 593 -0.92 -12.58 5.36
N PHE A 594 0.19 -12.82 4.66
CA PHE A 594 0.33 -13.77 3.57
C PHE A 594 -0.69 -13.57 2.43
N GLN A 595 -0.95 -12.31 2.05
CA GLN A 595 -1.97 -11.98 1.04
C GLN A 595 -1.65 -12.56 -0.36
N ASP A 596 -0.39 -12.56 -0.75
CA ASP A 596 0.05 -13.13 -2.04
C ASP A 596 -0.20 -14.64 -2.09
N LEU A 597 0.07 -15.33 -0.99
CA LEU A 597 -0.22 -16.76 -0.82
C LEU A 597 -1.73 -17.04 -0.81
N GLU A 598 -2.54 -16.21 -0.16
CA GLU A 598 -4.00 -16.34 -0.19
C GLU A 598 -4.55 -16.22 -1.62
N ASN A 599 -4.04 -15.24 -2.39
CA ASN A 599 -4.39 -15.06 -3.80
C ASN A 599 -4.00 -16.29 -4.63
N LEU A 600 -2.80 -16.85 -4.41
CA LEU A 600 -2.37 -18.10 -5.06
C LEU A 600 -3.31 -19.27 -4.75
N ILE A 601 -3.58 -19.56 -3.47
CA ILE A 601 -4.42 -20.69 -3.04
C ILE A 601 -5.81 -20.57 -3.66
N ARG A 602 -6.38 -19.35 -3.64
CA ARG A 602 -7.68 -19.08 -4.23
C ARG A 602 -7.65 -19.34 -5.73
N ARG A 603 -6.66 -18.83 -6.46
CA ARG A 603 -6.52 -19.03 -7.91
C ARG A 603 -6.29 -20.50 -8.27
N ALA A 604 -5.45 -21.22 -7.53
CA ALA A 604 -5.19 -22.65 -7.76
C ALA A 604 -6.48 -23.49 -7.69
N ARG A 605 -7.31 -23.25 -6.67
CA ARG A 605 -8.61 -23.93 -6.52
C ARG A 605 -9.57 -23.58 -7.65
N ILE A 606 -9.59 -22.31 -8.00
CA ILE A 606 -10.53 -21.78 -8.98
C ILE A 606 -10.20 -22.21 -10.41
N ASP A 607 -8.93 -22.08 -10.82
CA ASP A 607 -8.51 -22.21 -12.21
C ASP A 607 -8.10 -23.65 -12.55
N MET A 608 -7.64 -24.42 -11.56
CA MET A 608 -7.09 -25.77 -11.77
C MET A 608 -7.74 -26.86 -10.91
N ASN A 609 -8.68 -26.51 -10.03
CA ASN A 609 -9.21 -27.42 -9.01
C ASN A 609 -8.11 -28.05 -8.14
N VAL A 610 -7.03 -27.30 -7.86
CA VAL A 610 -5.92 -27.71 -7.00
C VAL A 610 -6.11 -27.13 -5.60
N ASP A 611 -6.00 -27.97 -4.58
CA ASP A 611 -6.14 -27.54 -3.18
C ASP A 611 -4.78 -27.55 -2.47
N ILE A 612 -4.44 -26.44 -1.83
CA ILE A 612 -3.18 -26.27 -1.10
C ILE A 612 -3.51 -26.10 0.38
N ARG A 613 -2.97 -26.97 1.24
CA ARG A 613 -3.22 -26.97 2.69
C ARG A 613 -1.92 -26.98 3.47
N PHE A 614 -1.75 -26.00 4.36
CA PHE A 614 -0.62 -25.99 5.29
C PHE A 614 -0.77 -27.08 6.35
N ILE A 615 0.35 -27.74 6.61
CA ILE A 615 0.49 -28.88 7.53
C ILE A 615 1.63 -28.59 8.50
N SER A 616 1.57 -29.20 9.67
CA SER A 616 2.59 -29.02 10.71
C SER A 616 3.21 -30.35 11.09
N PRO A 617 4.46 -30.36 11.57
CA PRO A 617 5.09 -31.59 12.01
C PRO A 617 4.30 -32.20 13.17
N PRO A 618 4.32 -33.54 13.32
CA PRO A 618 3.97 -34.18 14.58
C PRO A 618 4.71 -33.50 15.75
N GLN A 619 4.06 -33.37 16.91
CA GLN A 619 4.58 -32.56 18.02
C GLN A 619 6.08 -32.81 18.30
N GLY A 620 6.90 -31.77 18.13
CA GLY A 620 8.32 -31.75 18.51
C GLY A 620 9.30 -32.47 17.56
N SER A 621 8.87 -32.91 16.37
CA SER A 621 9.76 -33.70 15.48
C SER A 621 10.62 -32.86 14.52
N ASP A 622 10.23 -31.62 14.23
CA ASP A 622 10.95 -30.75 13.29
C ASP A 622 10.88 -29.28 13.71
N ALA A 623 11.95 -28.77 14.33
CA ALA A 623 12.00 -27.40 14.85
C ALA A 623 12.06 -26.34 13.74
N LEU A 624 12.37 -26.74 12.49
CA LEU A 624 12.51 -25.85 11.34
C LEU A 624 11.15 -25.45 10.74
N PHE A 625 10.15 -26.37 10.82
CA PHE A 625 8.85 -26.20 10.18
C PHE A 625 7.74 -25.87 11.20
N GLY A 626 6.94 -24.86 10.90
CA GLY A 626 5.84 -24.41 11.77
C GLY A 626 4.59 -23.99 11.01
N SER A 627 3.58 -23.55 11.76
CA SER A 627 2.40 -22.92 11.17
C SER A 627 2.70 -21.51 10.65
N LEU A 628 1.87 -20.98 9.75
CA LEU A 628 2.03 -19.61 9.24
C LEU A 628 2.09 -18.56 10.38
N ASP A 629 1.30 -18.75 11.45
CA ASP A 629 1.33 -17.88 12.63
C ASP A 629 2.66 -17.97 13.41
N GLU A 630 3.35 -19.12 13.37
CA GLU A 630 4.65 -19.28 14.03
C GLU A 630 5.77 -18.58 13.26
N LEU A 631 5.68 -18.55 11.92
CA LEU A 631 6.61 -17.78 11.07
C LEU A 631 6.52 -16.26 11.31
N ALA A 632 5.39 -15.78 11.82
CA ALA A 632 5.18 -14.38 12.18
C ALA A 632 5.74 -14.03 13.58
N SER A 633 6.12 -15.02 14.39
CA SER A 633 6.52 -14.83 15.78
C SER A 633 8.04 -14.86 15.93
N PRO A 634 8.70 -13.75 16.33
CA PRO A 634 10.15 -13.68 16.46
C PRO A 634 10.73 -14.55 17.59
N SER A 635 9.88 -15.06 18.49
CA SER A 635 10.26 -15.92 19.61
C SER A 635 10.23 -17.42 19.30
N LYS A 636 9.75 -17.83 18.12
CA LYS A 636 9.60 -19.25 17.74
C LYS A 636 10.80 -19.71 16.90
N THR A 637 11.14 -21.00 16.99
CA THR A 637 12.26 -21.61 16.25
C THR A 637 11.93 -21.93 14.79
N ALA A 638 10.64 -22.05 14.47
CA ALA A 638 10.20 -22.40 13.12
C ALA A 638 10.45 -21.27 12.14
N CYS A 639 11.20 -21.57 11.08
CA CYS A 639 11.57 -20.59 10.05
C CYS A 639 10.91 -20.88 8.69
N LEU A 640 10.44 -22.11 8.46
CA LEU A 640 9.80 -22.56 7.23
C LEU A 640 8.37 -23.05 7.48
N ALA A 641 7.52 -23.04 6.45
CA ALA A 641 6.21 -23.67 6.51
C ALA A 641 6.07 -24.74 5.41
N LEU A 642 5.27 -25.76 5.68
CA LEU A 642 5.03 -26.86 4.77
C LEU A 642 3.55 -26.91 4.38
N ALA A 643 3.27 -27.18 3.11
CA ALA A 643 1.93 -27.40 2.62
C ALA A 643 1.85 -28.63 1.71
N ARG A 644 0.71 -29.31 1.79
CA ARG A 644 0.30 -30.37 0.89
C ARG A 644 -0.45 -29.78 -0.30
N ILE A 645 -0.13 -30.24 -1.50
CA ILE A 645 -0.81 -29.88 -2.75
C ILE A 645 -1.57 -31.10 -3.25
N ASN A 646 -2.89 -31.00 -3.37
CA ASN A 646 -3.72 -32.04 -3.95
C ASN A 646 -4.05 -31.67 -5.40
N TYR A 647 -3.50 -32.43 -6.34
CA TYR A 647 -3.82 -32.33 -7.75
C TYR A 647 -5.00 -33.26 -8.09
N PRO A 648 -5.97 -32.84 -8.92
CA PRO A 648 -7.15 -33.65 -9.23
C PRO A 648 -6.84 -34.90 -10.06
N ASP A 649 -5.72 -34.88 -10.77
CA ASP A 649 -5.26 -35.89 -11.74
C ASP A 649 -4.09 -36.74 -11.22
N LYS A 650 -3.59 -36.51 -10.00
CA LYS A 650 -2.53 -37.32 -9.37
C LYS A 650 -3.03 -38.03 -8.12
N ASN A 651 -2.62 -39.29 -7.95
CA ASN A 651 -2.93 -40.09 -6.76
C ASN A 651 -2.10 -39.68 -5.54
N LEU A 652 -0.85 -39.24 -5.76
CA LEU A 652 0.04 -38.78 -4.69
C LEU A 652 0.01 -37.25 -4.59
N PRO A 653 -0.04 -36.69 -3.37
CA PRO A 653 0.02 -35.26 -3.18
C PRO A 653 1.41 -34.70 -3.51
N GLY A 654 1.44 -33.48 -4.01
CA GLY A 654 2.65 -32.67 -4.08
C GLY A 654 2.94 -31.96 -2.75
N VAL A 655 4.12 -31.37 -2.66
CA VAL A 655 4.64 -30.68 -1.48
C VAL A 655 5.05 -29.26 -1.85
N LEU A 656 4.66 -28.29 -1.01
CA LEU A 656 5.09 -26.89 -1.09
C LEU A 656 5.87 -26.55 0.19
N VAL A 657 7.14 -26.17 0.03
CA VAL A 657 7.98 -25.61 1.10
C VAL A 657 7.96 -24.08 0.94
N LEU A 658 7.46 -23.37 1.96
CA LEU A 658 7.44 -21.92 2.02
C LEU A 658 8.64 -21.40 2.81
N VAL A 659 9.44 -20.58 2.16
CA VAL A 659 10.57 -19.83 2.73
C VAL A 659 10.18 -18.35 2.79
N LYS A 660 9.77 -17.88 3.97
CA LYS A 660 9.43 -16.46 4.22
C LYS A 660 10.61 -15.79 4.93
N PRO A 661 11.06 -14.59 4.52
CA PRO A 661 12.01 -13.81 5.31
C PRO A 661 11.43 -13.53 6.71
N ASN A 662 12.07 -14.09 7.73
CA ASN A 662 11.73 -13.92 9.14
C ASN A 662 12.99 -13.97 9.99
N LEU A 663 12.92 -13.41 11.20
CA LEU A 663 14.00 -13.48 12.17
C LEU A 663 13.77 -14.72 13.04
N THR A 664 14.72 -15.65 13.02
CA THR A 664 14.65 -16.90 13.80
C THR A 664 15.86 -17.06 14.71
N PRO A 665 15.76 -17.83 15.80
CA PRO A 665 16.88 -18.20 16.66
C PRO A 665 18.04 -18.83 15.86
N GLY A 666 19.28 -18.40 16.12
CA GLY A 666 20.48 -18.97 15.48
C GLY A 666 20.97 -18.22 14.24
N LEU A 667 20.41 -17.05 13.95
CA LEU A 667 20.96 -16.15 12.94
C LEU A 667 22.36 -15.64 13.37
N PRO A 668 23.26 -15.37 12.41
CA PRO A 668 24.52 -14.69 12.67
C PRO A 668 24.37 -13.35 13.41
N GLU A 669 25.37 -12.97 14.20
CA GLU A 669 25.33 -11.76 15.04
C GLU A 669 25.16 -10.46 14.24
N ASP A 670 25.69 -10.40 13.02
CA ASP A 670 25.57 -9.25 12.13
C ASP A 670 24.11 -9.01 11.70
N ILE A 671 23.36 -10.07 11.36
CA ILE A 671 21.94 -9.99 11.00
C ILE A 671 21.11 -9.54 12.21
N TYR A 672 21.38 -10.07 13.41
CA TYR A 672 20.68 -9.65 14.62
C TYR A 672 20.94 -8.18 14.94
N ASN A 673 22.20 -7.73 14.87
CA ASN A 673 22.54 -6.33 15.12
C ASN A 673 21.90 -5.41 14.06
N TYR A 674 21.95 -5.80 12.78
CA TYR A 674 21.28 -5.07 11.71
C TYR A 674 19.77 -4.94 11.96
N SER A 675 19.10 -6.02 12.37
CA SER A 675 17.67 -6.01 12.68
C SER A 675 17.29 -5.11 13.87
N ARG A 676 18.22 -4.86 14.80
CA ARG A 676 18.02 -3.93 15.92
C ARG A 676 18.13 -2.47 15.49
N ASP A 677 19.01 -2.19 14.55
CA ASP A 677 19.23 -0.85 14.01
C ASP A 677 18.19 -0.47 12.94
N CYS A 678 17.54 -1.46 12.31
CA CYS A 678 16.57 -1.29 11.22
C CYS A 678 15.24 -1.99 11.51
N GLU A 679 14.27 -1.25 12.09
CA GLU A 679 12.97 -1.80 12.53
C GLU A 679 12.14 -2.49 11.44
N ASP A 680 12.26 -2.05 10.18
CA ASP A 680 11.51 -2.62 9.06
C ASP A 680 12.11 -3.93 8.52
N PHE A 681 13.35 -4.29 8.87
CA PHE A 681 14.00 -5.52 8.40
C PHE A 681 13.39 -6.76 9.08
N PRO A 682 13.13 -7.89 8.37
CA PRO A 682 13.40 -8.18 6.96
C PRO A 682 12.19 -7.91 6.03
N GLN A 683 11.32 -6.98 6.39
CA GLN A 683 10.07 -6.62 5.70
C GLN A 683 10.10 -5.20 5.10
N ASP A 684 11.29 -4.71 4.72
CA ASP A 684 11.51 -3.39 4.12
C ASP A 684 10.53 -3.07 2.97
N SER A 685 10.20 -1.78 2.78
CA SER A 685 9.29 -1.41 1.70
C SER A 685 9.88 -1.77 0.33
N THR A 686 9.08 -2.36 -0.55
CA THR A 686 9.47 -2.62 -1.96
C THR A 686 9.67 -1.32 -2.76
N ALA A 687 9.29 -0.16 -2.22
CA ALA A 687 9.61 1.13 -2.81
C ALA A 687 11.10 1.48 -2.68
N ASP A 688 11.81 0.91 -1.72
CA ASP A 688 13.27 1.07 -1.62
C ASP A 688 13.98 0.19 -2.66
N GLN A 689 14.81 0.83 -3.47
CA GLN A 689 15.57 0.22 -4.55
C GLN A 689 17.07 0.56 -4.45
N PHE A 690 17.52 1.17 -3.35
CA PHE A 690 18.88 1.72 -3.18
C PHE A 690 19.62 1.11 -2.00
N PHE A 691 19.72 -0.22 -1.97
CA PHE A 691 20.33 -0.92 -0.85
C PHE A 691 21.80 -0.54 -0.69
N ASP A 692 22.22 -0.28 0.54
CA ASP A 692 23.63 -0.20 0.86
C ASP A 692 24.25 -1.59 1.02
N GLU A 693 25.54 -1.64 1.34
CA GLU A 693 26.27 -2.89 1.44
C GLU A 693 25.80 -3.75 2.62
N ALA A 694 25.52 -3.14 3.77
CA ALA A 694 25.09 -3.84 4.98
C ALA A 694 23.69 -4.46 4.80
N GLN A 695 22.76 -3.69 4.20
CA GLN A 695 21.43 -4.17 3.86
C GLN A 695 21.49 -5.30 2.83
N TRP A 696 22.33 -5.16 1.80
CA TRP A 696 22.52 -6.20 0.79
C TRP A 696 23.05 -7.49 1.40
N GLU A 697 24.11 -7.42 2.21
CA GLU A 697 24.71 -8.60 2.84
C GLU A 697 23.75 -9.26 3.84
N SER A 698 23.01 -8.47 4.61
CA SER A 698 22.03 -8.99 5.59
C SER A 698 20.91 -9.80 4.91
N TYR A 699 20.35 -9.31 3.79
CA TYR A 699 19.34 -10.06 3.03
C TYR A 699 19.90 -11.30 2.35
N PHE A 700 21.12 -11.23 1.81
CA PHE A 700 21.78 -12.37 1.17
C PHE A 700 22.05 -13.46 2.21
N SER A 701 22.67 -13.10 3.34
CA SER A 701 22.97 -14.01 4.45
C SER A 701 21.71 -14.61 5.06
N LEU A 702 20.62 -13.83 5.19
CA LEU A 702 19.34 -14.35 5.65
C LEU A 702 18.77 -15.41 4.70
N GLY A 703 18.81 -15.15 3.40
CA GLY A 703 18.41 -16.14 2.38
C GLY A 703 19.27 -17.41 2.42
N CYS A 704 20.59 -17.26 2.60
CA CYS A 704 21.50 -18.38 2.76
C CYS A 704 21.19 -19.21 4.01
N HIS A 705 20.92 -18.53 5.14
CA HIS A 705 20.63 -19.19 6.41
C HIS A 705 19.34 -20.01 6.32
N LEU A 706 18.25 -19.41 5.85
CA LEU A 706 16.95 -20.08 5.72
C LEU A 706 16.95 -21.20 4.67
N GLY A 707 17.80 -21.09 3.64
CA GLY A 707 18.01 -22.15 2.66
C GLY A 707 18.93 -23.29 3.12
N GLY A 708 19.74 -23.08 4.16
CA GLY A 708 20.80 -24.00 4.58
C GLY A 708 20.30 -25.36 5.05
N GLY A 709 19.05 -25.46 5.53
CA GLY A 709 18.41 -26.71 5.94
C GLY A 709 17.72 -27.50 4.83
N LEU A 710 17.80 -27.06 3.57
CA LEU A 710 17.06 -27.63 2.42
C LEU A 710 17.96 -28.41 1.46
N ASP A 711 18.72 -29.37 1.98
CA ASP A 711 19.48 -30.32 1.14
C ASP A 711 18.57 -31.34 0.43
N GLU A 712 19.11 -32.05 -0.57
CA GLU A 712 18.34 -33.01 -1.36
C GLU A 712 17.73 -34.14 -0.50
N THR A 713 18.49 -34.67 0.46
CA THR A 713 18.06 -35.74 1.35
C THR A 713 16.85 -35.29 2.18
N ARG A 714 16.92 -34.07 2.73
CA ARG A 714 15.85 -33.47 3.51
C ARG A 714 14.62 -33.25 2.66
N LEU A 715 14.75 -32.65 1.48
CA LEU A 715 13.63 -32.42 0.57
C LEU A 715 12.93 -33.73 0.17
N ARG A 716 13.68 -34.80 -0.12
CA ARG A 716 13.12 -36.14 -0.38
C ARG A 716 12.41 -36.72 0.85
N SER A 717 12.97 -36.53 2.04
CA SER A 717 12.33 -36.99 3.28
C SER A 717 10.99 -36.29 3.52
N LEU A 718 10.88 -35.00 3.17
CA LEU A 718 9.63 -34.24 3.28
C LEU A 718 8.59 -34.75 2.28
N ILE A 719 8.97 -35.02 1.03
CA ILE A 719 8.09 -35.63 0.03
C ILE A 719 7.50 -36.93 0.57
N ALA A 720 8.36 -37.85 1.02
CA ALA A 720 7.93 -39.13 1.56
C ALA A 720 7.03 -38.97 2.81
N ALA A 721 7.36 -38.03 3.71
CA ALA A 721 6.60 -37.82 4.93
C ALA A 721 5.19 -37.24 4.68
N VAL A 722 5.04 -36.35 3.69
CA VAL A 722 3.74 -35.78 3.32
C VAL A 722 2.88 -36.78 2.56
N GLN A 723 3.50 -37.59 1.67
CA GLN A 723 2.82 -38.64 0.90
C GLN A 723 2.34 -39.80 1.78
N ASN A 724 3.06 -40.13 2.87
CA ASN A 724 2.69 -41.17 3.83
C ASN A 724 1.75 -40.70 4.96
N ASP A 725 1.12 -39.52 4.82
CA ASP A 725 0.22 -38.92 5.84
C ASP A 725 0.84 -38.73 7.25
N GLY A 726 2.17 -38.70 7.35
CA GLY A 726 2.86 -38.56 8.63
C GLY A 726 2.75 -37.19 9.30
N TRP A 727 2.26 -36.17 8.58
CA TRP A 727 2.16 -34.77 9.05
C TRP A 727 0.70 -34.34 9.16
N VAL A 728 0.35 -33.65 10.25
CA VAL A 728 -1.05 -33.35 10.61
C VAL A 728 -1.48 -31.99 10.04
N ASN A 729 -2.72 -31.90 9.54
CA ASN A 729 -3.32 -30.64 9.10
C ASN A 729 -3.36 -29.62 10.25
N THR A 730 -2.87 -28.41 10.01
CA THR A 730 -2.73 -27.33 11.00
C THR A 730 -4.07 -26.73 11.50
N ARG A 731 -5.20 -27.45 11.34
CA ARG A 731 -6.54 -27.00 11.77
C ARG A 731 -7.36 -27.98 12.62
N ALA A 732 -6.77 -29.06 13.12
CA ALA A 732 -7.50 -30.02 13.98
C ALA A 732 -7.43 -29.74 15.50
N LYS A 733 -6.88 -28.60 15.95
CA LYS A 733 -6.75 -28.28 17.40
C LYS A 733 -7.63 -27.14 17.93
N ALA A 734 -8.63 -26.68 17.17
CA ALA A 734 -9.63 -25.72 17.66
C ALA A 734 -11.07 -26.27 17.71
N SER A 735 -11.28 -27.53 17.36
CA SER A 735 -12.56 -28.21 17.57
C SER A 735 -12.32 -29.72 17.60
N LEU A 736 -12.55 -30.34 18.76
CA LEU A 736 -13.15 -31.67 18.93
C LEU A 736 -12.94 -32.05 20.40
N GLY A 737 -13.92 -31.67 21.23
CA GLY A 737 -14.29 -32.54 22.34
C GLY A 737 -15.34 -33.47 21.77
N ASP A 738 -14.92 -34.61 21.23
CA ASP A 738 -15.81 -35.77 21.16
C ASP A 738 -15.04 -37.02 21.52
N THR A 739 -15.54 -37.64 22.59
CA THR A 739 -15.06 -38.79 23.31
C THR A 739 -15.53 -40.08 22.66
N SER A 740 -14.64 -41.06 22.52
CA SER A 740 -14.91 -42.48 22.86
C SER A 740 -13.60 -43.29 22.78
N ALA A 741 -13.06 -43.65 23.96
CA ALA A 741 -12.86 -45.01 24.48
C ALA A 741 -11.79 -45.85 23.72
N ALA A 742 -10.74 -46.40 24.35
CA ALA A 742 -10.80 -47.27 25.51
C ALA A 742 -9.44 -47.50 26.23
N ASN A 743 -9.55 -47.90 27.51
CA ASN A 743 -8.67 -48.73 28.37
C ASN A 743 -7.31 -48.15 28.86
N VAL A 744 -7.17 -47.78 30.16
CA VAL A 744 -6.76 -48.63 31.33
C VAL A 744 -5.31 -49.11 31.15
N THR A 745 -4.29 -48.73 31.93
CA THR A 745 -4.06 -48.86 33.39
C THR A 745 -2.77 -48.10 33.78
N GLY A 746 -2.67 -47.59 35.02
CA GLY A 746 -1.40 -47.51 35.76
C GLY A 746 -0.76 -46.12 36.00
N THR A 747 -0.91 -45.62 37.23
CA THR A 747 -0.03 -44.67 37.95
C THR A 747 1.47 -44.99 37.80
N PRO A 748 2.45 -44.05 37.95
CA PRO A 748 2.53 -43.16 39.14
C PRO A 748 3.28 -41.80 39.03
N THR A 749 3.19 -41.07 40.15
CA THR A 749 4.21 -40.18 40.78
C THR A 749 4.42 -38.75 40.31
N ALA A 750 4.08 -37.84 41.23
CA ALA A 750 4.54 -36.45 41.35
C ALA A 750 6.01 -36.37 41.82
N VAL A 751 6.67 -35.23 41.55
CA VAL A 751 7.81 -34.55 42.26
C VAL A 751 8.35 -33.43 41.30
N PRO A 752 8.91 -32.28 41.77
CA PRO A 752 8.18 -31.02 41.91
C PRO A 752 8.82 -29.86 41.10
N ALA A 753 8.22 -28.68 41.24
CA ALA A 753 8.66 -27.41 40.68
C ALA A 753 10.01 -26.91 41.22
N ASP A 754 10.78 -26.26 40.34
CA ASP A 754 11.66 -25.09 40.51
C ASP A 754 12.42 -24.93 39.19
N SER A 755 12.56 -23.80 38.49
CA SER A 755 12.77 -22.41 38.86
C SER A 755 12.78 -21.54 37.57
N ALA A 756 12.79 -20.21 37.75
CA ALA A 756 13.04 -19.13 36.76
C ALA A 756 11.80 -18.55 36.03
N THR A 757 11.25 -17.42 36.52
CA THR A 757 11.42 -16.03 35.99
C THR A 757 10.88 -15.86 34.56
N THR A 758 9.93 -14.98 34.24
CA THR A 758 10.01 -13.51 34.35
C THR A 758 8.65 -12.86 33.99
N ASP A 759 8.46 -11.67 34.57
CA ASP A 759 7.54 -10.58 34.23
C ASP A 759 6.72 -10.67 32.93
N GLU A 760 5.43 -10.94 33.11
CA GLU A 760 4.40 -10.79 32.09
C GLU A 760 3.84 -9.35 32.09
N LYS A 761 4.58 -8.39 31.54
CA LYS A 761 4.01 -7.10 31.12
C LYS A 761 3.43 -7.23 29.72
N SER A 762 2.17 -7.64 29.70
CA SER A 762 1.15 -7.41 28.68
C SER A 762 1.42 -6.17 27.80
N ARG A 763 1.84 -6.40 26.55
CA ARG A 763 1.71 -5.41 25.46
C ARG A 763 0.66 -5.90 24.48
N ARG A 764 -0.38 -5.08 24.35
CA ARG A 764 -1.56 -5.26 23.49
C ARG A 764 -1.16 -5.48 22.02
N PRO A 765 -1.80 -6.38 21.27
CA PRO A 765 -1.60 -6.48 19.83
C PRO A 765 -2.17 -5.22 19.16
N LEU A 766 -1.26 -4.40 18.62
CA LEU A 766 -1.61 -3.25 17.79
C LEU A 766 -2.24 -3.78 16.49
N ARG A 767 -3.55 -3.60 16.33
CA ARG A 767 -4.23 -3.85 15.05
C ARG A 767 -3.79 -2.76 14.07
N ILE A 768 -2.90 -3.12 13.14
CA ILE A 768 -2.51 -2.27 12.00
C ILE A 768 -2.96 -2.99 10.71
N PRO A 769 -3.88 -2.42 9.91
CA PRO A 769 -4.23 -2.97 8.61
C PRO A 769 -3.55 -2.25 7.42
N MET A 770 -3.26 -3.09 6.42
CA MET A 770 -2.89 -2.82 5.02
C MET A 770 -1.50 -2.26 4.72
N LYS A 771 -0.57 -3.18 4.41
CA LYS A 771 0.36 -3.02 3.28
C LYS A 771 -0.07 -4.05 2.22
N SER A 772 -0.72 -3.61 1.14
CA SER A 772 -0.91 -4.46 -0.06
C SER A 772 0.27 -4.23 -0.98
N ALA A 773 0.75 -5.29 -1.63
CA ALA A 773 1.91 -5.38 -2.54
C ALA A 773 1.95 -4.41 -3.75
N ALA A 774 1.04 -3.43 -3.82
CA ALA A 774 0.93 -2.41 -4.86
C ALA A 774 1.95 -1.24 -4.76
N ALA A 775 2.78 -1.19 -3.72
CA ALA A 775 3.69 -0.06 -3.47
C ALA A 775 5.11 -0.23 -4.06
N ALA A 776 5.36 -1.27 -4.88
CA ALA A 776 6.69 -1.57 -5.43
C ALA A 776 7.16 -0.62 -6.56
N GLY A 777 6.46 0.48 -6.82
CA GLY A 777 6.63 1.29 -8.03
C GLY A 777 7.32 2.65 -7.89
N LEU A 778 7.57 3.18 -6.69
CA LEU A 778 7.91 4.61 -6.52
C LEU A 778 9.33 4.93 -6.03
N GLY A 779 10.26 3.98 -6.17
CA GLY A 779 11.70 4.23 -5.96
C GLY A 779 12.33 5.22 -6.96
N LEU A 780 11.64 5.55 -8.07
CA LEU A 780 12.08 6.59 -9.01
C LEU A 780 11.89 8.03 -8.48
N GLY A 781 11.25 8.18 -7.32
CA GLY A 781 11.06 9.46 -6.64
C GLY A 781 12.36 10.23 -6.38
N VAL A 782 13.50 9.57 -6.18
CA VAL A 782 14.77 10.26 -5.86
C VAL A 782 15.37 10.98 -7.06
N ILE A 783 15.22 10.47 -8.28
CA ILE A 783 15.62 11.20 -9.51
C ILE A 783 14.80 12.49 -9.61
N VAL A 784 13.55 12.41 -9.19
CA VAL A 784 12.57 13.48 -9.21
C VAL A 784 12.76 14.52 -8.08
N SER A 785 13.06 14.09 -6.85
CA SER A 785 13.37 14.96 -5.71
C SER A 785 14.69 15.70 -5.88
N SER A 786 15.53 15.27 -6.82
CA SER A 786 16.76 15.98 -7.22
C SER A 786 16.48 17.14 -8.19
N ALA A 787 15.28 17.20 -8.81
CA ALA A 787 14.94 18.25 -9.78
C ALA A 787 14.48 19.55 -9.12
N SER A 788 14.04 19.52 -7.85
CA SER A 788 13.93 20.74 -7.04
C SER A 788 15.30 21.35 -6.77
N GLY A 789 16.37 20.55 -6.72
CA GLY A 789 17.74 21.04 -6.62
C GLY A 789 18.20 21.90 -7.80
N LEU A 790 17.61 21.72 -8.99
CA LEU A 790 17.88 22.57 -10.16
C LEU A 790 17.07 23.88 -10.15
N TRP A 791 15.87 23.88 -9.55
CA TRP A 791 15.09 25.11 -9.33
C TRP A 791 15.63 25.92 -8.15
N VAL A 792 16.01 25.26 -7.05
CA VAL A 792 16.69 25.86 -5.89
C VAL A 792 18.12 26.30 -6.25
N ALA A 793 18.79 25.64 -7.22
CA ALA A 793 20.05 26.14 -7.79
C ALA A 793 19.85 27.34 -8.71
N PHE A 794 18.70 27.45 -9.38
CA PHE A 794 18.34 28.62 -10.20
C PHE A 794 17.93 29.82 -9.33
N GLU A 795 17.25 29.57 -8.20
CA GLU A 795 17.03 30.58 -7.15
C GLU A 795 18.33 30.98 -6.44
N LYS A 796 19.29 30.06 -6.26
CA LYS A 796 20.62 30.36 -5.69
C LYS A 796 21.49 31.25 -6.57
N VAL A 797 21.20 31.37 -7.86
CA VAL A 797 21.91 32.31 -8.76
C VAL A 797 21.29 33.72 -8.72
N GLN A 798 20.13 33.89 -8.07
CA GLN A 798 19.45 35.18 -7.94
C GLN A 798 19.39 35.73 -6.51
N VAL A 799 19.85 34.96 -5.52
CA VAL A 799 19.88 35.37 -4.11
C VAL A 799 21.31 35.24 -3.56
N ASP A 800 22.23 36.00 -4.14
CA ASP A 800 23.49 36.37 -3.48
C ASP A 800 23.39 37.85 -3.10
N SER A 801 23.00 38.11 -1.84
CA SER A 801 23.32 39.34 -1.07
C SER A 801 22.64 39.45 0.31
N SER A 802 21.86 38.46 0.79
CA SER A 802 21.27 38.55 2.14
C SER A 802 20.85 37.21 2.76
N ALA A 803 21.79 36.29 3.03
CA ALA A 803 21.53 35.17 3.94
C ALA A 803 21.85 35.61 5.38
N GLY A 804 20.81 35.71 6.21
CA GLY A 804 20.88 36.25 7.58
C GLY A 804 21.64 35.35 8.57
N SER A 805 22.15 36.00 9.63
CA SER A 805 22.87 35.44 10.78
C SER A 805 22.24 34.18 11.40
N ASP A 806 20.93 34.02 11.29
CA ASP A 806 20.15 33.02 12.02
C ASP A 806 20.38 31.59 11.53
N GLN A 807 20.75 31.41 10.26
CA GLN A 807 20.86 30.07 9.67
C GLN A 807 22.09 29.30 10.18
N VAL A 808 23.16 30.00 10.53
CA VAL A 808 24.41 29.39 11.02
C VAL A 808 24.36 29.16 12.54
N LEU A 809 23.63 30.01 13.28
CA LEU A 809 23.44 29.86 14.73
C LEU A 809 22.29 28.91 15.11
N LYS A 810 21.41 28.56 14.16
CA LYS A 810 20.29 27.65 14.40
C LYS A 810 20.66 26.34 15.12
N PRO A 811 21.73 25.61 14.75
CA PRO A 811 22.12 24.39 15.48
C PRO A 811 22.53 24.64 16.94
N LEU A 812 23.05 25.85 17.23
CA LEU A 812 23.39 26.26 18.59
C LEU A 812 22.13 26.52 19.43
N TYR A 813 21.15 27.22 18.85
CA TYR A 813 19.85 27.46 19.49
C TYR A 813 19.06 26.17 19.71
N ASP A 814 19.05 25.27 18.73
CA ASP A 814 18.39 23.97 18.82
C ASP A 814 19.03 23.12 19.94
N ALA A 815 20.35 23.13 20.08
CA ALA A 815 21.04 22.45 21.18
C ALA A 815 20.67 23.05 22.55
N TYR A 816 20.64 24.37 22.67
CA TYR A 816 20.23 25.07 23.89
C TYR A 816 18.79 24.74 24.30
N GLY A 817 17.86 24.70 23.34
CA GLY A 817 16.46 24.38 23.57
C GLY A 817 16.18 22.94 24.02
N THR A 818 17.18 22.05 23.94
CA THR A 818 17.06 20.65 24.37
C THR A 818 17.61 20.37 25.77
N LEU A 819 18.08 21.40 26.48
CA LEU A 819 18.62 21.23 27.83
C LEU A 819 17.50 20.98 28.86
N PRO A 820 17.61 19.94 29.71
CA PRO A 820 16.58 19.59 30.69
C PRO A 820 16.52 20.59 31.85
N VAL A 821 15.30 20.93 32.28
CA VAL A 821 15.01 21.94 33.34
C VAL A 821 15.16 21.35 34.76
N SER A 822 15.39 20.03 34.91
CA SER A 822 15.46 19.33 36.21
C SER A 822 16.76 18.52 36.32
N MET A 823 17.49 18.69 37.43
CA MET A 823 18.84 18.15 37.63
C MET A 823 18.86 16.75 38.22
N ASP A 824 19.24 15.76 37.40
CA ASP A 824 19.88 14.51 37.85
C ASP A 824 21.34 14.53 37.36
N GLY A 825 22.29 14.24 38.26
CA GLY A 825 23.72 14.50 38.04
C GLY A 825 24.37 13.81 36.83
N GLY A 826 23.79 12.71 36.34
CA GLY A 826 24.25 12.01 35.13
C GLY A 826 23.81 12.69 33.83
N GLN A 827 22.58 13.22 33.78
CA GLN A 827 22.05 13.90 32.59
C GLN A 827 22.62 15.31 32.43
N LEU A 828 22.98 15.97 33.54
CA LEU A 828 23.64 17.28 33.50
C LEU A 828 24.99 17.20 32.78
N ASN A 829 25.77 16.14 33.01
CA ASN A 829 27.10 15.98 32.40
C ASN A 829 27.04 15.84 30.88
N ASP A 830 26.11 15.03 30.37
CA ASP A 830 25.88 14.85 28.93
C ASP A 830 25.37 16.14 28.28
N SER A 831 24.50 16.86 28.98
CA SER A 831 23.89 18.11 28.49
C SER A 831 24.93 19.22 28.37
N VAL A 832 25.78 19.40 29.40
CA VAL A 832 26.89 20.36 29.37
C VAL A 832 27.93 19.96 28.32
N GLY A 833 28.23 18.66 28.19
CA GLY A 833 29.14 18.15 27.17
C GLY A 833 28.68 18.43 25.74
N ARG A 834 27.38 18.24 25.45
CA ARG A 834 26.78 18.54 24.14
C ARG A 834 26.80 20.03 23.84
N MET A 835 26.43 20.87 24.81
CA MET A 835 26.45 22.32 24.62
C MET A 835 27.88 22.84 24.36
N ALA A 836 28.85 22.33 25.11
CA ALA A 836 30.27 22.68 24.92
C ALA A 836 30.80 22.25 23.54
N ALA A 837 30.42 21.05 23.07
CA ALA A 837 30.79 20.58 21.73
C ALA A 837 30.18 21.47 20.65
N GLN A 838 28.89 21.82 20.78
CA GLN A 838 28.18 22.62 19.79
C GLN A 838 28.72 24.05 19.69
N LEU A 839 29.07 24.66 20.83
CA LEU A 839 29.73 25.97 20.88
C LEU A 839 31.08 25.94 20.15
N LEU A 840 31.91 24.92 20.41
CA LEU A 840 33.21 24.75 19.75
C LEU A 840 33.06 24.54 18.24
N THR A 841 32.12 23.70 17.81
CA THR A 841 31.88 23.44 16.38
C THR A 841 31.39 24.70 15.67
N THR A 842 30.43 25.42 16.25
CA THR A 842 29.88 26.65 15.66
C THR A 842 30.98 27.72 15.52
N TRP A 843 31.83 27.86 16.52
CA TRP A 843 32.98 28.76 16.49
C TRP A 843 34.01 28.37 15.42
N GLN A 844 34.36 27.09 15.30
CA GLN A 844 35.30 26.61 14.29
C GLN A 844 34.77 26.81 12.88
N THR A 845 33.47 26.58 12.65
CA THR A 845 32.83 26.81 11.35
C THR A 845 32.85 28.28 10.95
N LEU A 846 32.47 29.18 11.87
CA LEU A 846 32.49 30.62 11.60
C LEU A 846 33.92 31.15 11.39
N ARG A 847 34.89 30.61 12.13
CA ARG A 847 36.32 30.93 11.94
C ARG A 847 36.87 30.43 10.60
N ALA A 848 36.46 29.25 10.14
CA ALA A 848 36.87 28.73 8.82
C ALA A 848 36.33 29.57 7.64
N HIS A 849 35.35 30.45 7.87
CA HIS A 849 34.75 31.30 6.86
C HIS A 849 34.98 32.80 7.11
N ASP A 850 35.86 33.15 8.06
CA ASP A 850 36.19 34.54 8.45
C ASP A 850 34.97 35.37 8.91
N GLN A 851 33.98 34.71 9.52
CA GLN A 851 32.71 35.29 9.98
C GLN A 851 32.54 35.25 11.49
N GLN A 852 33.65 35.30 12.25
CA GLN A 852 33.66 35.19 13.71
C GLN A 852 32.88 36.33 14.39
N ASP A 853 32.81 37.50 13.74
CA ASP A 853 32.06 38.67 14.21
C ASP A 853 30.56 38.38 14.35
N LEU A 854 29.99 37.44 13.58
CA LEU A 854 28.58 37.05 13.73
C LEU A 854 28.31 36.35 15.07
N PHE A 855 29.29 35.61 15.59
CA PHE A 855 29.20 34.96 16.89
C PHE A 855 29.49 35.96 18.02
N LEU A 856 30.53 36.77 17.86
CA LEU A 856 30.97 37.74 18.87
C LEU A 856 29.99 38.91 19.05
N ASN A 857 29.23 39.27 18.01
CA ASN A 857 28.22 40.32 18.09
C ASN A 857 26.82 39.81 18.46
N ASN A 858 26.65 38.49 18.66
CA ASN A 858 25.38 37.92 19.09
C ASN A 858 25.34 37.78 20.63
N PRO A 859 24.48 38.54 21.33
CA PRO A 859 24.45 38.55 22.79
C PRO A 859 24.01 37.21 23.40
N GLU A 860 23.14 36.45 22.72
CA GLU A 860 22.61 35.17 23.19
C GLU A 860 23.67 34.07 23.06
N ALA A 861 24.41 34.04 21.95
CA ALA A 861 25.53 33.11 21.76
C ALA A 861 26.63 33.32 22.81
N LEU A 862 26.92 34.59 23.15
CA LEU A 862 27.85 34.92 24.22
C LEU A 862 27.33 34.50 25.60
N ASP A 863 26.04 34.61 25.86
CA ASP A 863 25.45 34.21 27.15
C ASP A 863 25.46 32.69 27.33
N MET A 864 25.12 31.95 26.26
CA MET A 864 25.25 30.49 26.21
C MET A 864 26.70 30.04 26.42
N LEU A 865 27.66 30.73 25.81
CA LEU A 865 29.08 30.47 26.02
C LEU A 865 29.47 30.70 27.49
N ARG A 866 29.06 31.82 28.09
CA ARG A 866 29.36 32.13 29.50
C ARG A 866 28.78 31.09 30.46
N MET A 867 27.51 30.72 30.28
CA MET A 867 26.85 29.74 31.13
C MET A 867 27.54 28.38 31.02
N THR A 868 27.84 27.93 29.80
CA THR A 868 28.52 26.65 29.56
C THR A 868 29.94 26.66 30.09
N TYR A 869 30.66 27.79 29.98
CA TYR A 869 32.02 27.96 30.53
C TYR A 869 32.03 27.86 32.07
N GLY A 870 31.07 28.49 32.74
CA GLY A 870 30.91 28.42 34.21
C GLY A 870 30.48 27.05 34.74
N LEU A 871 29.79 26.25 33.92
CA LEU A 871 29.47 24.86 34.25
C LEU A 871 30.69 23.95 34.00
N CYS A 872 31.36 24.10 32.86
CA CYS A 872 32.55 23.32 32.53
C CYS A 872 33.71 23.50 33.53
N THR A 873 33.88 24.69 34.10
CA THR A 873 34.89 24.96 35.13
C THR A 873 34.58 24.25 36.45
N ARG A 874 33.31 24.10 36.83
CA ARG A 874 32.88 23.35 38.02
C ARG A 874 33.00 21.83 37.87
N MET A 875 33.11 21.32 36.65
CA MET A 875 33.17 19.88 36.36
C MET A 875 34.56 19.25 36.56
N ASN A 876 35.57 20.04 36.97
CA ASN A 876 36.89 19.61 37.44
C ASN A 876 37.48 18.42 36.64
N ASP A 877 37.66 18.61 35.32
CA ASP A 877 38.22 17.66 34.35
C ASP A 877 37.40 16.40 34.01
N LYS A 878 36.12 16.28 34.40
CA LYS A 878 35.30 15.09 34.07
C LYS A 878 34.96 14.92 32.57
N LEU A 879 35.03 15.97 31.77
CA LEU A 879 34.74 15.93 30.32
C LEU A 879 35.84 16.62 29.50
N ALA A 880 36.46 15.87 28.59
CA ALA A 880 37.53 16.38 27.70
C ALA A 880 37.08 17.57 26.82
N VAL A 881 35.80 17.61 26.45
CA VAL A 881 35.21 18.71 25.65
C VAL A 881 35.18 20.02 26.44
N CYS A 882 34.86 19.96 27.74
CA CYS A 882 34.89 21.14 28.60
C CYS A 882 36.30 21.74 28.71
N ASN A 883 37.33 20.90 28.82
CA ASN A 883 38.72 21.37 28.88
C ASN A 883 39.15 22.02 27.57
N THR A 884 38.64 21.52 26.44
CA THR A 884 38.87 22.12 25.12
C THR A 884 38.17 23.47 25.00
N LEU A 885 36.94 23.59 25.49
CA LEU A 885 36.19 24.85 25.49
C LEU A 885 36.87 25.91 26.36
N ILE A 886 37.32 25.54 27.56
CA ILE A 886 38.05 26.43 28.49
C ILE A 886 39.37 26.91 27.89
N LYS A 887 40.10 26.06 27.15
CA LYS A 887 41.32 26.45 26.44
C LYS A 887 41.07 27.34 25.22
N THR A 888 39.90 27.19 24.58
CA THR A 888 39.58 27.88 23.32
C THR A 888 39.07 29.30 23.55
N PHE A 889 38.39 29.56 24.67
CA PHE A 889 37.79 30.86 25.00
C PHE A 889 38.32 31.42 26.33
N GLN A 890 38.53 32.74 26.42
CA GLN A 890 38.76 33.45 27.69
C GLN A 890 37.41 33.98 28.21
N CYS A 891 37.13 33.89 29.53
CA CYS A 891 35.84 34.31 30.13
C CYS A 891 35.47 35.75 29.70
N PRO A 892 34.42 35.96 28.88
CA PRO A 892 34.09 37.28 28.37
C PRO A 892 33.32 38.08 29.43
N SER A 893 33.74 39.32 29.71
CA SER A 893 33.02 40.24 30.61
C SER A 893 31.65 40.65 30.05
N LYS A 894 30.68 40.95 30.93
CA LYS A 894 29.30 41.33 30.57
C LYS A 894 29.30 42.55 29.61
N PRO A 895 28.55 42.55 28.50
CA PRO A 895 28.32 43.75 27.72
C PRO A 895 27.30 44.60 28.49
N THR A 896 27.59 45.88 28.68
CA THR A 896 26.63 46.87 29.20
C THR A 896 25.39 46.91 28.30
N ALA A 897 24.21 46.72 28.89
CA ALA A 897 22.94 46.73 28.20
C ALA A 897 22.72 48.02 27.41
N SER A 898 22.67 47.92 26.08
CA SER A 898 21.96 48.87 25.23
C SER A 898 21.66 48.23 23.87
N LEU A 899 20.43 48.44 23.39
CA LEU A 899 19.83 48.02 22.11
C LEU A 899 18.97 46.75 22.17
N VAL A 900 17.90 46.85 22.96
CA VAL A 900 16.61 46.27 22.59
C VAL A 900 16.11 47.03 21.36
N ASN A 901 15.90 46.33 20.24
CA ASN A 901 14.97 46.79 19.22
C ASN A 901 13.84 45.77 19.12
N GLN A 902 12.68 46.19 19.62
CA GLN A 902 11.40 45.52 19.49
C GLN A 902 11.02 45.44 18.01
N ASN A 903 10.73 44.24 17.53
CA ASN A 903 9.63 44.02 16.61
C ASN A 903 9.15 42.57 16.75
N ASP A 904 7.94 42.49 17.29
CA ASP A 904 7.07 41.35 17.54
C ASP A 904 6.84 40.51 16.26
N GLY A 905 6.47 39.23 16.30
CA GLY A 905 6.03 38.37 17.38
C GLY A 905 5.11 37.30 16.79
N TYR A 906 5.18 36.07 17.30
CA TYR A 906 4.03 35.16 17.41
C TYR A 906 4.39 34.14 18.50
N TRP A 907 3.45 33.94 19.43
CA TRP A 907 3.50 33.11 20.64
C TRP A 907 4.00 33.80 21.93
N ALA A 908 3.20 34.72 22.46
CA ALA A 908 3.11 34.94 23.90
C ALA A 908 1.63 34.93 24.32
N ARG A 909 1.32 34.13 25.34
CA ARG A 909 0.03 34.11 26.03
C ARG A 909 0.19 35.04 27.23
N GLU A 910 -0.56 36.12 27.26
CA GLU A 910 -0.56 37.11 28.33
C GLU A 910 -1.15 36.54 29.63
N GLU A 911 -0.49 36.82 30.75
CA GLU A 911 -1.14 37.12 32.02
C GLU A 911 -0.72 38.55 32.43
N PRO A 912 -1.65 39.47 32.71
CA PRO A 912 -1.29 40.82 33.12
C PRO A 912 -1.23 40.95 34.64
N GLU A 913 -0.57 42.03 35.07
CA GLU A 913 -0.56 42.61 36.42
C GLU A 913 0.52 42.14 37.39
N LYS A 914 1.71 42.76 37.26
CA LYS A 914 2.42 43.41 38.38
C LYS A 914 3.63 44.21 37.87
N THR A 915 3.34 45.33 37.22
CA THR A 915 4.36 46.36 36.90
C THR A 915 3.89 47.70 37.42
N ALA A 916 4.05 47.92 38.73
CA ALA A 916 4.04 49.26 39.31
C ALA A 916 4.58 49.21 40.74
N ARG A 917 5.91 49.17 40.89
CA ARG A 917 6.65 49.86 41.97
C ARG A 917 8.15 49.66 41.77
N MET A 918 8.88 50.74 42.00
CA MET A 918 10.35 50.88 42.03
C MET A 918 11.07 51.06 40.70
N ASN A 919 10.75 52.19 40.04
CA ASN A 919 11.80 53.09 39.57
C ASN A 919 12.10 54.07 40.70
N GLU A 920 12.96 53.71 41.65
CA GLU A 920 13.64 54.65 42.56
C GLU A 920 14.68 53.90 43.40
N ARG A 921 15.91 53.83 42.86
CA ARG A 921 17.18 53.84 43.60
C ARG A 921 18.33 53.83 42.58
N LYS A 922 18.67 55.03 42.10
CA LYS A 922 20.03 55.32 41.64
C LYS A 922 20.90 55.47 42.88
N ASN A 923 21.93 54.62 42.96
CA ASN A 923 23.28 54.87 43.50
C ASN A 923 23.79 53.68 44.34
N GLU A 924 25.06 53.36 44.06
CA GLU A 924 25.94 52.44 44.78
C GLU A 924 25.67 50.94 44.62
N ARG A 925 26.39 50.31 43.69
CA ARG A 925 27.32 49.19 43.97
C ARG A 925 28.03 48.71 42.69
N LYS A 926 29.10 47.96 42.92
CA LYS A 926 30.25 47.70 42.07
C LYS A 926 29.92 46.93 40.79
N ALA A 927 30.87 46.95 39.85
CA ALA A 927 30.87 46.12 38.66
C ALA A 927 30.93 44.63 39.05
N ASP A 928 29.80 43.94 38.99
CA ASP A 928 29.73 42.51 39.29
C ASP A 928 30.26 41.70 38.10
N THR A 929 31.42 41.10 38.35
CA THR A 929 32.21 40.30 37.42
C THR A 929 31.82 38.84 37.65
N TYR A 930 31.09 38.22 36.71
CA TYR A 930 30.53 36.87 36.85
C TYR A 930 31.57 35.77 36.55
N CYS A 931 32.74 35.87 37.17
CA CYS A 931 33.79 34.85 37.14
C CYS A 931 34.46 34.78 38.52
N ASP A 932 33.66 34.74 39.59
CA ASP A 932 34.10 34.46 40.97
C ASP A 932 33.26 33.31 41.55
N THR A 933 33.90 32.35 42.20
CA THR A 933 33.36 31.02 42.52
C THR A 933 32.50 30.93 43.78
N ASP A 934 32.25 32.04 44.48
CA ASP A 934 31.83 32.01 45.89
C ASP A 934 30.36 32.44 46.15
N GLU A 935 29.52 32.64 45.13
CA GLU A 935 28.16 33.16 45.33
C GLU A 935 27.01 32.27 44.78
N LEU A 936 27.17 30.95 44.85
CA LEU A 936 26.12 29.97 44.45
C LEU A 936 25.60 29.08 45.60
N ASP A 937 25.92 29.42 46.84
CA ASP A 937 25.41 28.74 48.04
C ASP A 937 24.06 29.30 48.57
N SER A 938 23.43 30.25 47.86
CA SER A 938 22.15 30.85 48.31
C SER A 938 20.90 30.49 47.49
N GLU A 939 21.03 29.96 46.27
CA GLU A 939 19.87 29.54 45.45
C GLU A 939 19.54 28.04 45.57
N SER A 940 20.41 27.25 46.21
CA SER A 940 20.19 25.82 46.48
C SER A 940 19.35 25.53 47.74
N GLN A 941 19.00 26.57 48.53
CA GLN A 941 18.19 26.43 49.76
C GLN A 941 16.74 26.95 49.66
N GLN A 942 16.29 27.55 48.56
CA GLN A 942 14.92 28.10 48.48
C GLN A 942 13.84 27.16 47.91
N VAL A 943 14.17 25.98 47.40
CA VAL A 943 13.17 25.03 46.87
C VAL A 943 12.77 23.96 47.90
N ALA A 944 13.42 23.94 49.07
CA ALA A 944 13.31 22.87 50.05
C ALA A 944 12.73 23.31 51.41
N THR A 945 11.73 24.19 51.46
CA THR A 945 10.89 24.37 52.67
C THR A 945 9.65 25.20 52.38
N THR A 946 8.49 24.58 52.21
CA THR A 946 7.25 24.98 52.90
C THR A 946 6.12 23.99 52.59
N THR A 947 5.80 23.16 53.57
CA THR A 947 4.50 22.50 53.72
C THR A 947 3.60 23.41 54.57
N LEU A 948 2.33 23.52 54.16
CA LEU A 948 1.09 23.76 54.94
C LEU A 948 0.98 24.97 55.90
N GLU A 949 -0.17 25.65 55.71
CA GLU A 949 -1.04 26.34 56.70
C GLU A 949 -0.84 27.84 57.07
N GLN A 950 -1.83 28.62 56.58
CA GLN A 950 -2.64 29.71 57.19
C GLN A 950 -2.06 30.68 58.24
N GLU A 951 -2.18 32.00 57.99
CA GLU A 951 -3.08 32.93 58.74
C GLU A 951 -3.05 34.39 58.21
N THR A 952 -4.13 35.13 58.51
CA THR A 952 -4.66 36.42 57.98
C THR A 952 -4.04 37.73 58.52
N PRO A 953 -4.44 38.93 58.03
CA PRO A 953 -5.39 39.76 58.83
C PRO A 953 -6.44 40.63 58.06
N GLU A 954 -7.67 40.64 58.64
CA GLU A 954 -8.66 41.74 58.89
C GLU A 954 -9.19 42.68 57.77
N LEU A 955 -10.43 43.21 57.67
CA LEU A 955 -11.86 43.12 58.15
C LEU A 955 -12.54 44.47 57.67
N PRO A 956 -13.84 44.86 57.84
CA PRO A 956 -14.99 44.26 58.57
C PRO A 956 -16.40 44.30 57.90
N TYR A 957 -17.36 43.51 58.44
CA TYR A 957 -18.73 43.86 58.94
C TYR A 957 -19.68 42.62 58.91
N VAL A 958 -20.06 42.02 60.08
CA VAL A 958 -21.37 42.13 60.82
C VAL A 958 -22.49 41.23 60.23
N VAL A 959 -23.29 40.38 60.92
CA VAL A 959 -23.56 40.04 62.34
C VAL A 959 -24.46 38.76 62.43
N ALA A 960 -24.24 37.95 63.50
CA ALA A 960 -25.19 37.15 64.34
C ALA A 960 -26.09 36.04 63.71
N SER A 961 -26.07 34.75 64.15
CA SER A 961 -26.42 34.10 65.45
C SER A 961 -27.77 33.34 65.30
N ALA A 962 -28.12 32.20 65.87
CA ALA A 962 -27.52 31.09 66.63
C ALA A 962 -28.66 29.99 66.74
N PRO A 963 -28.70 29.01 67.67
CA PRO A 963 -29.02 27.60 67.40
C PRO A 963 -30.31 27.12 68.12
N VAL A 964 -30.58 25.79 68.18
CA VAL A 964 -31.03 25.01 69.37
C VAL A 964 -31.45 23.56 69.03
N LEU A 965 -31.20 22.68 70.01
CA LEU A 965 -31.50 21.24 70.15
C LEU A 965 -32.99 20.82 70.15
N THR A 966 -33.22 19.56 69.75
CA THR A 966 -34.17 18.54 70.26
C THR A 966 -35.67 18.81 70.37
N SER A 967 -36.50 17.86 69.89
CA SER A 967 -37.50 17.09 70.67
C SER A 967 -38.47 16.35 69.71
N ILE A 968 -38.62 15.01 69.82
CA ILE A 968 -39.66 14.24 70.56
C ILE A 968 -40.85 13.81 69.68
N THR A 969 -40.92 12.48 69.45
CA THR A 969 -42.07 11.53 69.52
C THR A 969 -43.46 11.97 69.03
N ALA A 970 -44.38 11.13 68.54
CA ALA A 970 -44.53 9.73 68.18
C ALA A 970 -46.04 9.55 67.86
N SER A 971 -46.42 8.33 67.47
CA SER A 971 -47.72 7.68 67.67
C SER A 971 -48.77 7.84 66.55
N THR A 972 -49.48 6.80 66.07
CA THR A 972 -49.54 5.33 66.32
C THR A 972 -50.69 4.76 65.42
N TRP A 973 -50.64 3.61 64.72
CA TRP A 973 -51.00 2.21 65.13
C TRP A 973 -51.90 1.52 64.04
N PRO A 974 -52.19 0.18 64.04
CA PRO A 974 -51.39 -0.99 64.48
C PRO A 974 -51.71 -2.40 63.82
N TRP A 975 -50.94 -3.42 64.28
CA TRP A 975 -51.12 -4.92 64.39
C TRP A 975 -50.00 -5.74 63.69
N ALA A 976 -49.04 -6.31 64.45
CA ALA A 976 -48.96 -7.72 64.94
C ALA A 976 -48.07 -8.59 64.00
N HIS A 977 -47.17 -9.52 64.35
CA HIS A 977 -46.66 -10.13 65.60
C HIS A 977 -45.41 -11.03 65.27
N PHE A 978 -44.36 -10.99 66.11
CA PHE A 978 -43.55 -12.13 66.62
C PHE A 978 -42.41 -12.84 65.78
N PRO A 979 -41.48 -13.62 66.44
CA PRO A 979 -40.01 -13.44 66.36
C PRO A 979 -39.18 -14.64 65.83
N SER A 980 -37.85 -14.57 66.04
CA SER A 980 -36.78 -15.58 65.85
C SER A 980 -36.85 -16.84 66.75
N PHE A 981 -35.98 -17.86 66.47
CA PHE A 981 -35.69 -19.19 67.11
C PHE A 981 -36.21 -20.41 66.29
N SER A 982 -35.62 -21.61 66.19
CA SER A 982 -34.46 -22.32 66.78
C SER A 982 -34.19 -23.66 66.04
N HIS A 983 -32.97 -24.21 66.20
CA HIS A 983 -32.50 -25.62 66.20
C HIS A 983 -33.32 -26.81 65.61
N GLN A 984 -32.58 -27.64 64.87
CA GLN A 984 -32.56 -29.12 64.81
C GLN A 984 -33.75 -29.90 65.41
N VAL A 985 -34.27 -30.90 64.67
CA VAL A 985 -34.40 -32.31 65.11
C VAL A 985 -34.56 -33.22 63.87
N ALA A 986 -33.97 -34.41 63.97
CA ALA A 986 -33.92 -35.52 63.02
C ALA A 986 -35.25 -36.24 62.73
N ALA A 987 -35.29 -36.96 61.60
CA ALA A 987 -35.54 -38.42 61.49
C ALA A 987 -36.29 -38.81 60.20
N TYR A 988 -35.70 -39.75 59.46
CA TYR A 988 -36.29 -40.62 58.41
C TYR A 988 -37.59 -41.30 58.89
N PRO A 989 -38.54 -41.78 58.02
CA PRO A 989 -38.22 -42.84 57.04
C PRO A 989 -39.16 -43.08 55.80
N ILE A 990 -38.69 -44.02 54.95
CA ILE A 990 -39.45 -45.08 54.21
C ILE A 990 -40.16 -44.78 52.87
N THR A 991 -39.56 -45.42 51.83
CA THR A 991 -40.10 -46.19 50.68
C THR A 991 -40.86 -45.56 49.49
N GLU A 992 -40.26 -45.86 48.33
CA GLU A 992 -40.84 -46.48 47.13
C GLU A 992 -41.62 -45.67 46.08
N ASN A 993 -41.23 -45.99 44.84
CA ASN A 993 -41.95 -45.93 43.57
C ASN A 993 -41.99 -44.59 42.80
N GLY A 994 -40.96 -44.44 41.96
CA GLY A 994 -41.06 -44.27 40.51
C GLY A 994 -42.08 -43.30 39.92
N GLN A 995 -41.58 -42.21 39.32
CA GLN A 995 -41.85 -41.89 37.91
C GLN A 995 -40.88 -40.80 37.43
N ALA A 996 -40.21 -41.08 36.31
CA ALA A 996 -39.40 -40.13 35.57
C ALA A 996 -40.29 -39.00 35.01
N SER A 997 -39.98 -37.74 35.34
CA SER A 997 -40.46 -36.61 34.56
C SER A 997 -39.43 -36.29 33.47
N ASN A 998 -39.81 -36.51 32.22
CA ASN A 998 -39.11 -36.03 31.04
C ASN A 998 -38.92 -34.50 31.10
N ASN A 999 -37.77 -34.02 31.55
CA ASN A 999 -37.39 -32.61 31.35
C ASN A 999 -36.86 -32.46 29.92
N VAL A 1000 -37.75 -32.09 29.00
CA VAL A 1000 -37.35 -31.54 27.70
C VAL A 1000 -36.60 -30.23 27.98
N PRO A 1001 -35.42 -29.99 27.39
CA PRO A 1001 -34.69 -28.72 27.57
C PRO A 1001 -35.59 -27.56 27.15
N ALA A 1002 -35.76 -26.56 28.02
CA ALA A 1002 -36.72 -25.46 27.82
C ALA A 1002 -36.47 -24.65 26.54
N CYS A 1003 -35.27 -24.73 25.97
CA CYS A 1003 -34.84 -24.00 24.78
C CYS A 1003 -34.65 -24.88 23.53
N LYS A 1004 -35.10 -26.14 23.55
CA LYS A 1004 -34.95 -27.06 22.41
C LYS A 1004 -35.70 -26.54 21.18
N GLY A 1005 -34.95 -26.29 20.10
CA GLY A 1005 -35.50 -25.79 18.83
C GLY A 1005 -35.65 -24.26 18.73
N ILE A 1006 -35.22 -23.52 19.76
CA ILE A 1006 -35.20 -22.05 19.75
C ILE A 1006 -33.84 -21.55 19.24
N THR A 1007 -33.87 -20.51 18.40
CA THR A 1007 -32.66 -19.80 17.93
C THR A 1007 -32.44 -18.53 18.74
N ILE A 1008 -31.26 -18.39 19.34
CA ILE A 1008 -30.89 -17.25 20.18
C ILE A 1008 -29.81 -16.43 19.49
N PHE A 1009 -30.17 -15.23 19.04
CA PHE A 1009 -29.24 -14.24 18.51
C PHE A 1009 -28.67 -13.40 19.64
N ILE A 1010 -27.36 -13.13 19.61
CA ILE A 1010 -26.70 -12.35 20.66
C ILE A 1010 -26.12 -11.09 20.04
N GLN A 1011 -26.59 -9.94 20.51
CA GLN A 1011 -26.19 -8.62 20.06
C GLN A 1011 -25.32 -7.93 21.11
N ILE A 1012 -24.15 -7.45 20.69
CA ILE A 1012 -23.24 -6.65 21.52
C ILE A 1012 -22.92 -5.32 20.83
N TYR A 1013 -22.57 -4.32 21.63
CA TYR A 1013 -22.11 -3.03 21.15
C TYR A 1013 -20.57 -3.00 21.17
N GLY A 1014 -19.96 -3.23 20.02
CA GLY A 1014 -18.50 -3.23 19.86
C GLY A 1014 -17.80 -4.55 20.21
N PRO A 1015 -16.54 -4.72 19.79
CA PRO A 1015 -15.83 -5.99 19.84
C PRO A 1015 -15.46 -6.44 21.26
N ASN A 1016 -15.36 -5.51 22.21
CA ASN A 1016 -14.90 -5.76 23.59
C ASN A 1016 -15.88 -6.63 24.39
N GLY A 1017 -17.16 -6.64 24.02
CA GLY A 1017 -18.17 -7.50 24.67
C GLY A 1017 -18.07 -8.98 24.27
N ARG A 1018 -17.36 -9.32 23.18
CA ARG A 1018 -17.43 -10.65 22.56
C ARG A 1018 -16.85 -11.76 23.43
N ASP A 1019 -15.77 -11.49 24.15
CA ASP A 1019 -15.10 -12.50 24.96
C ASP A 1019 -15.87 -12.80 26.25
N ASN A 1020 -16.49 -11.78 26.85
CA ASN A 1020 -17.34 -11.92 28.04
C ASN A 1020 -18.62 -12.74 27.77
N VAL A 1021 -19.06 -12.79 26.52
CA VAL A 1021 -20.35 -13.36 26.10
C VAL A 1021 -20.19 -14.73 25.44
N ARG A 1022 -18.95 -15.10 25.09
CA ARG A 1022 -18.63 -16.40 24.49
C ARG A 1022 -19.04 -17.57 25.40
N ALA A 1023 -18.92 -17.40 26.73
CA ALA A 1023 -19.32 -18.39 27.72
C ALA A 1023 -20.84 -18.65 27.76
N LEU A 1024 -21.67 -17.66 27.44
CA LEU A 1024 -23.13 -17.81 27.40
C LEU A 1024 -23.58 -18.73 26.25
N ARG A 1025 -22.84 -18.73 25.13
CA ARG A 1025 -23.15 -19.58 23.98
C ARG A 1025 -23.03 -21.06 24.29
N SER A 1026 -22.00 -21.46 25.04
CA SER A 1026 -21.83 -22.86 25.44
C SER A 1026 -22.93 -23.30 26.40
N LEU A 1027 -23.34 -22.42 27.33
CA LEU A 1027 -24.40 -22.70 28.29
C LEU A 1027 -25.76 -22.88 27.59
N TRP A 1028 -26.15 -21.97 26.70
CA TRP A 1028 -27.46 -22.05 26.05
C TRP A 1028 -27.55 -23.14 24.98
N ARG A 1029 -26.42 -23.52 24.36
CA ARG A 1029 -26.36 -24.71 23.50
C ARG A 1029 -26.57 -26.01 24.29
N ALA A 1030 -26.08 -26.07 25.53
CA ALA A 1030 -26.31 -27.22 26.41
C ALA A 1030 -27.81 -27.40 26.75
N GLU A 1031 -28.58 -26.31 26.76
CA GLU A 1031 -30.04 -26.29 26.91
C GLU A 1031 -30.82 -26.55 25.61
N GLY A 1032 -30.15 -26.98 24.54
CA GLY A 1032 -30.77 -27.37 23.27
C GLY A 1032 -31.09 -26.22 22.31
N ALA A 1033 -30.63 -25.00 22.59
CA ALA A 1033 -30.82 -23.85 21.71
C ALA A 1033 -29.80 -23.81 20.55
N SER A 1034 -30.22 -23.31 19.38
CA SER A 1034 -29.32 -22.93 18.31
C SER A 1034 -28.78 -21.51 18.58
N VAL A 1035 -27.47 -21.34 18.68
CA VAL A 1035 -26.86 -20.02 18.98
C VAL A 1035 -25.88 -19.62 17.86
N PRO A 1036 -26.32 -18.79 16.89
CA PRO A 1036 -25.49 -18.25 15.81
C PRO A 1036 -24.30 -17.39 16.32
N PRO A 1037 -23.37 -16.98 15.44
CA PRO A 1037 -22.26 -16.10 15.82
C PRO A 1037 -22.74 -14.78 16.46
N ILE A 1038 -22.00 -14.30 17.47
CA ILE A 1038 -22.32 -13.04 18.18
C ILE A 1038 -22.19 -11.87 17.21
N GLU A 1039 -23.24 -11.08 17.09
CA GLU A 1039 -23.32 -9.90 16.24
C GLU A 1039 -22.81 -8.65 16.96
N ASP A 1040 -21.90 -7.90 16.31
CA ASP A 1040 -21.55 -6.54 16.71
C ASP A 1040 -22.41 -5.57 15.91
N VAL A 1041 -23.44 -5.03 16.55
CA VAL A 1041 -24.45 -4.21 15.87
C VAL A 1041 -23.89 -2.87 15.38
N LEU A 1042 -22.78 -2.39 15.96
CA LEU A 1042 -22.10 -1.17 15.51
C LEU A 1042 -21.33 -1.43 14.21
N ASP A 1043 -20.63 -2.56 14.11
CA ASP A 1043 -19.91 -2.97 12.90
C ASP A 1043 -20.89 -3.33 11.78
N THR A 1044 -21.99 -4.05 12.09
CA THR A 1044 -23.05 -4.34 11.11
C THR A 1044 -23.65 -3.04 10.55
N ALA A 1045 -24.03 -2.09 11.42
CA ALA A 1045 -24.58 -0.81 10.99
C ALA A 1045 -23.60 0.00 10.13
N ARG A 1046 -22.31 0.03 10.50
CA ARG A 1046 -21.24 0.70 9.73
C ARG A 1046 -21.06 0.09 8.33
N ARG A 1047 -21.06 -1.23 8.21
CA ARG A 1047 -20.93 -1.93 6.91
C ARG A 1047 -22.13 -1.69 6.01
N GLN A 1048 -23.32 -1.56 6.59
CA GLN A 1048 -24.56 -1.33 5.86
C GLN A 1048 -24.87 0.16 5.62
N GLY A 1049 -24.05 1.08 6.13
CA GLY A 1049 -24.29 2.53 6.02
C GLY A 1049 -25.55 3.00 6.75
N ARG A 1050 -25.93 2.33 7.85
CA ARG A 1050 -27.12 2.64 8.66
C ARG A 1050 -26.74 3.24 10.01
N SER A 1051 -27.67 3.95 10.64
CA SER A 1051 -27.50 4.43 12.02
C SER A 1051 -27.48 3.26 12.99
N ALA A 1052 -26.57 3.29 13.95
CA ALA A 1052 -26.46 2.25 14.98
C ALA A 1052 -27.71 2.24 15.88
N PRO A 1053 -28.18 1.06 16.33
CA PRO A 1053 -29.26 0.97 17.30
C PRO A 1053 -28.84 1.56 18.65
N THR A 1054 -29.79 2.16 19.37
CA THR A 1054 -29.55 2.73 20.70
C THR A 1054 -29.19 1.61 21.71
N PRO A 1055 -28.16 1.81 22.57
CA PRO A 1055 -27.81 0.84 23.59
C PRO A 1055 -28.90 0.59 24.62
N TYR A 1056 -29.16 -0.68 24.95
CA TYR A 1056 -29.93 -1.04 26.15
C TYR A 1056 -29.07 -0.81 27.40
N GLY A 1057 -29.65 -0.26 28.46
CA GLY A 1057 -28.96 -0.01 29.73
C GLY A 1057 -28.77 -1.26 30.60
N MET A 1058 -29.53 -2.33 30.34
CA MET A 1058 -29.46 -3.61 31.05
C MET A 1058 -29.49 -4.78 30.05
N PRO A 1059 -28.95 -5.97 30.39
CA PRO A 1059 -29.10 -7.17 29.58
C PRO A 1059 -30.58 -7.43 29.29
N THR A 1060 -30.97 -7.39 28.01
CA THR A 1060 -32.36 -7.46 27.58
C THR A 1060 -32.57 -8.65 26.66
N VAL A 1061 -33.48 -9.55 27.03
CA VAL A 1061 -33.91 -10.70 26.25
C VAL A 1061 -35.24 -10.34 25.59
N ILE A 1062 -35.29 -10.38 24.26
CA ILE A 1062 -36.47 -10.08 23.46
C ILE A 1062 -36.95 -11.36 22.81
N TYR A 1063 -38.15 -11.82 23.15
CA TYR A 1063 -38.77 -12.96 22.47
C TYR A 1063 -39.79 -12.47 21.44
N HIS A 1064 -39.84 -13.14 20.28
CA HIS A 1064 -40.71 -12.70 19.17
C HIS A 1064 -42.16 -13.19 19.34
N GLN A 1065 -42.36 -14.41 19.84
CA GLN A 1065 -43.67 -15.07 20.00
C GLN A 1065 -43.74 -15.86 21.32
N GLU A 1066 -44.95 -16.22 21.75
CA GLU A 1066 -45.17 -16.91 23.04
C GLU A 1066 -44.52 -18.30 23.12
N ASP A 1067 -44.26 -18.95 21.98
CA ASP A 1067 -43.56 -20.23 21.89
C ASP A 1067 -42.13 -20.17 22.47
N ALA A 1068 -41.47 -19.01 22.36
CA ALA A 1068 -40.13 -18.78 22.88
C ALA A 1068 -40.10 -18.21 24.31
N LYS A 1069 -41.26 -17.86 24.90
CA LYS A 1069 -41.36 -17.18 26.20
C LYS A 1069 -40.76 -18.00 27.34
N ALA A 1070 -41.06 -19.29 27.39
CA ALA A 1070 -40.55 -20.19 28.43
C ALA A 1070 -39.00 -20.30 28.40
N CYS A 1071 -38.40 -20.35 27.20
CA CYS A 1071 -36.94 -20.30 27.05
C CYS A 1071 -36.39 -18.93 27.46
N ALA A 1072 -37.02 -17.84 27.02
CA ALA A 1072 -36.59 -16.47 27.32
C ALA A 1072 -36.56 -16.16 28.82
N GLU A 1073 -37.55 -16.65 29.59
CA GLU A 1073 -37.60 -16.52 31.05
C GLU A 1073 -36.56 -17.39 31.78
N ALA A 1074 -36.05 -18.44 31.13
CA ALA A 1074 -35.01 -19.32 31.68
C ALA A 1074 -33.58 -18.78 31.46
N LEU A 1075 -33.32 -18.05 30.35
CA LEU A 1075 -31.98 -17.57 30.00
C LEU A 1075 -31.27 -16.76 31.10
N PRO A 1076 -31.93 -15.80 31.79
CA PRO A 1076 -31.31 -15.06 32.88
C PRO A 1076 -30.83 -15.95 34.05
N LYS A 1077 -31.57 -17.03 34.35
CA LYS A 1077 -31.26 -17.95 35.45
C LYS A 1077 -30.05 -18.83 35.15
N LEU A 1078 -29.75 -19.02 33.87
CA LEU A 1078 -28.63 -19.81 33.35
C LEU A 1078 -27.34 -18.98 33.16
N ALA A 1079 -27.43 -17.65 33.26
CA ALA A 1079 -26.27 -16.76 33.18
C ALA A 1079 -25.63 -16.62 34.57
N SER A 1080 -24.44 -17.21 34.76
CA SER A 1080 -23.75 -17.43 36.04
C SER A 1080 -23.18 -16.19 36.78
N LYS A 1081 -23.76 -14.99 36.57
CA LYS A 1081 -23.44 -13.79 37.35
C LYS A 1081 -24.72 -13.08 37.83
N PRO A 1082 -25.02 -13.09 39.15
CA PRO A 1082 -26.24 -12.48 39.72
C PRO A 1082 -26.21 -10.95 39.80
N GLU A 1083 -25.12 -10.29 39.37
CA GLU A 1083 -24.92 -8.83 39.58
C GLU A 1083 -25.62 -7.92 38.57
N LYS A 1084 -26.31 -8.44 37.55
CA LYS A 1084 -27.10 -7.62 36.61
C LYS A 1084 -28.51 -8.17 36.47
N SER A 1085 -29.51 -7.39 36.86
CA SER A 1085 -30.92 -7.69 36.61
C SER A 1085 -31.16 -7.74 35.09
N TRP A 1086 -31.48 -8.92 34.57
CA TRP A 1086 -31.89 -9.11 33.19
C TRP A 1086 -33.35 -8.70 33.03
N VAL A 1087 -33.68 -8.14 31.87
CA VAL A 1087 -35.05 -7.79 31.51
C VAL A 1087 -35.49 -8.71 30.38
N VAL A 1088 -36.66 -9.34 30.53
CA VAL A 1088 -37.28 -10.15 29.47
C VAL A 1088 -38.50 -9.40 28.96
N VAL A 1089 -38.54 -9.13 27.66
CA VAL A 1089 -39.62 -8.37 26.99
C VAL A 1089 -40.08 -9.07 25.72
N GLU A 1090 -41.33 -8.83 25.35
CA GLU A 1090 -41.85 -9.23 24.05
C GLU A 1090 -41.43 -8.22 22.98
N LEU A 1091 -41.12 -8.70 21.77
CA LEU A 1091 -40.86 -7.82 20.63
C LEU A 1091 -42.07 -6.93 20.34
N ASN A 1092 -41.82 -5.62 20.19
CA ASN A 1092 -42.85 -4.63 19.92
C ASN A 1092 -43.66 -4.99 18.66
N LYS A 1093 -45.00 -4.86 18.73
CA LYS A 1093 -45.96 -5.18 17.66
C LYS A 1093 -45.69 -4.50 16.31
N ARG A 1094 -44.84 -3.47 16.26
CA ARG A 1094 -44.41 -2.80 15.02
C ARG A 1094 -43.34 -3.55 14.21
N PHE A 1095 -42.69 -4.56 14.80
CA PHE A 1095 -41.65 -5.35 14.13
C PHE A 1095 -42.16 -6.74 13.76
N GLU A 1096 -41.57 -7.32 12.72
CA GLU A 1096 -41.91 -8.65 12.23
C GLU A 1096 -41.51 -9.73 13.25
N LYS A 1097 -42.46 -10.59 13.61
CA LYS A 1097 -42.29 -11.63 14.63
C LYS A 1097 -41.97 -12.97 13.96
N PHE A 1098 -40.89 -13.62 14.39
CA PHE A 1098 -40.46 -14.93 13.89
C PHE A 1098 -40.68 -15.98 14.98
N ALA A 1099 -41.24 -17.14 14.61
CA ALA A 1099 -41.40 -18.26 15.55
C ALA A 1099 -40.03 -18.77 16.01
N GLY A 1100 -39.95 -19.25 17.26
CA GLY A 1100 -38.76 -19.86 17.82
C GLY A 1100 -37.52 -18.96 17.88
N THR A 1101 -37.69 -17.63 17.95
CA THR A 1101 -36.59 -16.67 17.89
C THR A 1101 -36.50 -15.79 19.14
N ILE A 1102 -35.29 -15.68 19.67
CA ILE A 1102 -34.94 -14.80 20.80
C ILE A 1102 -33.74 -13.94 20.40
N GLU A 1103 -33.79 -12.65 20.74
CA GLU A 1103 -32.66 -11.74 20.65
C GLU A 1103 -32.17 -11.37 22.05
N VAL A 1104 -30.86 -11.40 22.27
CA VAL A 1104 -30.23 -11.08 23.55
C VAL A 1104 -29.30 -9.89 23.37
N TRP A 1105 -29.76 -8.74 23.84
CA TRP A 1105 -29.07 -7.46 23.76
C TRP A 1105 -28.30 -7.19 25.04
N LEU A 1106 -26.98 -7.12 24.94
CA LEU A 1106 -26.11 -6.89 26.09
C LEU A 1106 -25.59 -5.46 26.11
N PRO A 1107 -25.67 -4.76 27.26
CA PRO A 1107 -25.23 -3.38 27.36
C PRO A 1107 -23.73 -3.26 27.07
N PRO A 1108 -23.28 -2.11 26.55
CA PRO A 1108 -21.87 -1.84 26.38
C PRO A 1108 -21.11 -2.02 27.71
N THR A 1109 -19.90 -2.57 27.63
CA THR A 1109 -19.00 -2.65 28.79
C THR A 1109 -18.47 -1.25 29.10
N ALA A 1110 -18.30 -0.90 30.39
CA ALA A 1110 -18.05 0.46 30.92
C ALA A 1110 -16.82 1.22 30.35
N ALA A 1111 -16.09 0.66 29.38
CA ALA A 1111 -15.08 1.36 28.59
C ALA A 1111 -15.66 2.13 27.38
N ALA A 1112 -16.99 2.19 27.22
CA ALA A 1112 -17.67 2.78 26.05
C ALA A 1112 -18.56 4.00 26.37
N GLU A 1113 -18.40 4.64 27.53
CA GLU A 1113 -19.13 5.88 27.87
C GLU A 1113 -18.59 7.16 27.17
N GLY A 1114 -17.63 7.03 26.25
CA GLY A 1114 -17.08 8.16 25.50
C GLY A 1114 -17.86 8.59 24.24
N PHE A 1115 -19.03 8.00 23.96
CA PHE A 1115 -19.85 8.32 22.78
C PHE A 1115 -21.22 8.88 23.17
N SER A 1116 -21.23 9.93 23.98
CA SER A 1116 -22.32 10.90 23.98
C SER A 1116 -21.80 12.28 24.37
N GLN A 1117 -21.30 13.03 23.38
CA GLN A 1117 -21.38 14.49 23.27
C GLN A 1117 -21.06 14.92 21.85
#